data_AF-W6Y3I1-F1
#
_entry.id   AF-W6Y3I1-F1
#
_cell.length_a   1.000
_cell.length_b   1.000
_cell.length_c   1.000
_cell.angle_alpha   90.00
_cell.angle_beta   90.00
_cell.angle_gamma   90.00
#
_symmetry.space_group_name_H-M   'P 1'
#
loop_
_entity.id
_entity.type
_entity.pdbx_description
1 polymer ?
#
loop_
_entity_poly.entity_id
_entity_poly.type
_entity_poly.pdbx_seq_one_letter_code
_entity_poly.pdbx_strand_id
1 'polypeptide(L)'
;MAATNLDGDFPTRGPVVMGVSAATLAICSVFVGLRLVSRFLVVRKPGWDDYTMILAWVIAFGASFSICYGTTKGLGRKQENMPPEWQGPMKKSSYAFSVLYNPALMATKTSILLFYLTLSKTQKLFRRATIATLVVVNVGGLALTILNILQCRPVGAAWASPVPTTARCTNIVTIYLSSAPLNIITDLAILFLPMPILTSMRLPKKQKIILVITFGFGIFVAVVDVIRIAYLQQAQRNTLEAAQRQTTESGNEQRNMSDFSWFSSLSFMWSAVEINLGIMCGCVPALKPLVRRFLPSWVIDHTIRDTTTQTSDEHVLHPDILDSRRHSDLLTPPASPLSKPGGARRSGGDEPMAMMDFLTTPDMTELPQLRTLNTNATFRTQRQQVTFFDFVNTGQKKNITLRSNRESIYPVLMVTVLFAVWGFAYGFLDVLNSRFQEVAHTSDWQTVGQHSAYYAGYLVGPLTFGRLVFKIWGFKACYMVGLSVYACGALVFWPSAVLNSFPAFLISNFIVGAGLSTLELGANPFIALCGPPEYAEARLNLSQAVQAVGSIISPILAKKVLFPANAASLIDVQWTYLGISFFNIALAVIYFYVPLPEATDDQLEDASQRTVPHAREATVKLGSRSVKVLWVSLAMAVFSQFCYVGGQESTSTSYNEYLSRVMPSIDPVSQQAYGHTAFAVSRFLAAFIDIWVKPRYSLLFFYLGAIAFTAAAIHVSGSTGVAIIAMVMFFEGPIFPQIFAQGIRGMGKHTKDASALLVSAISGGAVFPPIMFAILKTQNPQLAFCVIVATYSAGALYPLYLNIVPAARRLSDPVRDEKTRRESEAEEKQRRSSSHVEKLRRWSKGKKKNSISKENQELPSIEHRERRSWPEGLAPRNDSLAIEPVRTNTPTTTGGSSTLSMR
;
A
#
# COMPACT_ATOMS: atom_id res chain seq x y z
N MET A 1 21.08 -61.52 -18.94
CA MET A 1 20.89 -61.73 -17.49
C MET A 1 21.52 -60.55 -16.76
N ALA A 2 20.72 -59.57 -16.32
CA ALA A 2 21.17 -58.55 -15.38
C ALA A 2 20.76 -59.01 -13.98
N ALA A 3 21.65 -58.87 -12.99
CA ALA A 3 21.43 -59.42 -11.66
C ALA A 3 20.26 -58.73 -10.94
N THR A 4 19.29 -59.53 -10.52
CA THR A 4 18.21 -59.12 -9.61
C THR A 4 18.79 -58.94 -8.21
N ASN A 5 18.98 -57.69 -7.78
CA ASN A 5 19.08 -57.39 -6.35
C ASN A 5 17.70 -57.60 -5.72
N LEU A 6 17.65 -58.49 -4.73
CA LEU A 6 16.40 -59.01 -4.13
C LEU A 6 15.92 -58.26 -2.88
N ASP A 7 16.57 -57.15 -2.52
CA ASP A 7 16.13 -56.23 -1.48
C ASP A 7 15.40 -55.04 -2.12
N GLY A 8 14.06 -55.11 -2.12
CA GLY A 8 13.15 -54.25 -2.88
C GLY A 8 12.98 -52.80 -2.37
N ASP A 9 14.03 -52.18 -1.85
CA ASP A 9 14.00 -50.82 -1.30
C ASP A 9 14.16 -49.76 -2.41
N PHE A 10 13.15 -49.70 -3.28
CA PHE A 10 13.00 -48.60 -4.23
C PHE A 10 12.81 -47.28 -3.47
N PRO A 11 13.41 -46.15 -3.90
CA PRO A 11 13.22 -44.88 -3.21
C PRO A 11 11.74 -44.47 -3.21
N THR A 12 11.15 -44.29 -2.02
CA THR A 12 9.75 -43.86 -1.86
C THR A 12 9.64 -42.62 -0.96
N ARG A 13 8.73 -41.71 -1.30
CA ARG A 13 8.36 -40.55 -0.48
C ARG A 13 7.13 -40.79 0.41
N GLY A 14 6.45 -41.91 0.21
CA GLY A 14 5.21 -42.28 0.90
C GLY A 14 5.26 -42.16 2.43
N PRO A 15 6.30 -42.68 3.12
CA PRO A 15 6.40 -42.59 4.58
C PRO A 15 6.48 -41.15 5.10
N VAL A 16 7.25 -40.28 4.43
CA VAL A 16 7.40 -38.86 4.81
C VAL A 16 6.08 -38.12 4.59
N VAL A 17 5.44 -38.30 3.43
CA VAL A 17 4.16 -37.67 3.08
C VAL A 17 3.05 -38.08 4.06
N MET A 18 3.00 -39.37 4.40
CA MET A 18 2.05 -39.90 5.37
C MET A 18 2.30 -39.34 6.78
N GLY A 19 3.55 -39.36 7.24
CA GLY A 19 3.94 -38.89 8.57
C GLY A 19 3.63 -37.39 8.78
N VAL A 20 4.02 -36.54 7.83
CA VAL A 20 3.76 -35.09 7.90
C VAL A 20 2.27 -34.77 7.81
N SER A 21 1.53 -35.43 6.92
CA SER A 21 0.08 -35.19 6.78
C SER A 21 -0.70 -35.65 8.01
N ALA A 22 -0.35 -36.81 8.58
CA ALA A 22 -0.99 -37.32 9.79
C ALA A 22 -0.66 -36.48 11.03
N ALA A 23 0.61 -36.09 11.21
CA ALA A 23 1.04 -35.27 12.35
C ALA A 23 0.37 -33.88 12.33
N THR A 24 0.33 -33.21 11.17
CA THR A 24 -0.33 -31.90 11.06
C THR A 24 -1.84 -31.98 11.24
N LEU A 25 -2.50 -33.04 10.77
CA LEU A 25 -3.93 -33.29 11.02
C LEU A 25 -4.21 -33.52 12.52
N ALA A 26 -3.36 -34.27 13.23
CA ALA A 26 -3.51 -34.52 14.66
C ALA A 26 -3.40 -33.20 15.46
N ILE A 27 -2.38 -32.39 15.20
CA ILE A 27 -2.20 -31.07 15.86
C ILE A 27 -3.39 -30.14 15.52
N CYS A 28 -3.79 -30.06 14.25
CA CYS A 28 -4.96 -29.30 13.79
C CYS A 28 -6.24 -29.69 14.58
N SER A 29 -6.48 -30.98 14.74
CA SER A 29 -7.64 -31.51 15.47
C SER A 29 -7.64 -31.12 16.95
N VAL A 30 -6.47 -31.06 17.60
CA VAL A 30 -6.34 -30.54 18.98
C VAL A 30 -6.73 -29.06 19.06
N PHE A 31 -6.26 -28.22 18.12
CA PHE A 31 -6.61 -26.80 18.09
C PHE A 31 -8.12 -26.57 17.88
N VAL A 32 -8.77 -27.35 17.00
CA VAL A 32 -10.22 -27.32 16.81
C VAL A 32 -10.94 -27.76 18.09
N GLY A 33 -10.52 -28.86 18.72
CA GLY A 33 -11.08 -29.32 19.99
C GLY A 33 -11.00 -28.25 21.10
N LEU A 34 -9.84 -27.61 21.27
CA LEU A 34 -9.66 -26.52 22.23
C LEU A 34 -10.55 -25.31 21.92
N ARG A 35 -10.74 -24.96 20.63
CA ARG A 35 -11.67 -23.92 20.21
C ARG A 35 -13.12 -24.27 20.58
N LEU A 36 -13.55 -25.52 20.35
CA LEU A 36 -14.89 -25.98 20.70
C LEU A 36 -15.13 -25.94 22.22
N VAL A 37 -14.18 -26.42 23.03
CA VAL A 37 -14.24 -26.32 24.50
C VAL A 37 -14.35 -24.85 24.94
N SER A 38 -13.53 -23.96 24.38
CA SER A 38 -13.59 -22.52 24.68
C SER A 38 -14.95 -21.91 24.37
N ARG A 39 -15.54 -22.23 23.21
CA ARG A 39 -16.78 -21.59 22.71
C ARG A 39 -18.06 -22.20 23.29
N PHE A 40 -18.17 -23.52 23.29
CA PHE A 40 -19.37 -24.24 23.71
C PHE A 40 -19.41 -24.48 25.23
N LEU A 41 -18.28 -24.81 25.87
CA LEU A 41 -18.27 -25.14 27.31
C LEU A 41 -17.92 -23.94 28.21
N VAL A 42 -16.93 -23.12 27.83
CA VAL A 42 -16.48 -21.98 28.66
C VAL A 42 -17.31 -20.72 28.42
N VAL A 43 -17.46 -20.29 27.16
CA VAL A 43 -18.18 -19.04 26.81
C VAL A 43 -19.69 -19.26 26.59
N ARG A 44 -20.10 -20.49 26.25
CA ARG A 44 -21.51 -20.90 25.98
C ARG A 44 -22.26 -20.02 24.96
N LYS A 45 -21.53 -19.42 24.01
CA LYS A 45 -22.07 -18.60 22.91
C LYS A 45 -21.35 -18.94 21.60
N PRO A 46 -21.78 -19.99 20.87
CA PRO A 46 -21.18 -20.35 19.59
C PRO A 46 -21.53 -19.33 18.49
N GLY A 47 -20.57 -19.01 17.63
CA GLY A 47 -20.76 -18.12 16.48
C GLY A 47 -20.85 -18.88 15.15
N TRP A 48 -21.29 -18.18 14.09
CA TRP A 48 -21.25 -18.72 12.72
C TRP A 48 -19.80 -19.02 12.25
N ASP A 49 -18.80 -18.35 12.82
CA ASP A 49 -17.38 -18.67 12.65
C ASP A 49 -17.01 -20.05 13.23
N ASP A 50 -17.68 -20.52 14.28
CA ASP A 50 -17.42 -21.83 14.87
C ASP A 50 -17.97 -22.98 14.01
N TYR A 51 -19.23 -22.87 13.56
CA TYR A 51 -19.85 -23.89 12.69
C TYR A 51 -19.11 -24.05 11.35
N THR A 52 -18.68 -22.94 10.75
CA THR A 52 -17.89 -22.97 9.50
C THR A 52 -16.47 -23.54 9.71
N MET A 53 -15.88 -23.38 10.91
CA MET A 53 -14.61 -24.03 11.25
C MET A 53 -14.75 -25.54 11.42
N ILE A 54 -15.86 -26.03 12.01
CA ILE A 54 -16.14 -27.47 12.10
C ILE A 54 -16.26 -28.06 10.70
N LEU A 55 -17.01 -27.41 9.81
CA LEU A 55 -17.13 -27.84 8.41
C LEU A 55 -15.77 -27.87 7.71
N ALA A 56 -14.93 -26.84 7.89
CA ALA A 56 -13.57 -26.81 7.35
C ALA A 56 -12.73 -28.00 7.82
N TRP A 57 -12.77 -28.32 9.12
CA TRP A 57 -12.06 -29.46 9.71
C TRP A 57 -12.54 -30.81 9.17
N VAL A 58 -13.84 -31.03 8.99
CA VAL A 58 -14.38 -32.27 8.40
C VAL A 58 -13.89 -32.47 6.97
N ILE A 59 -13.86 -31.41 6.14
CA ILE A 59 -13.36 -31.47 4.77
C ILE A 59 -11.83 -31.69 4.77
N ALA A 60 -11.09 -31.01 5.66
CA ALA A 60 -9.64 -31.16 5.82
C ALA A 60 -9.23 -32.57 6.26
N PHE A 61 -10.02 -33.21 7.13
CA PHE A 61 -9.85 -34.60 7.52
C PHE A 61 -10.00 -35.53 6.30
N GLY A 62 -11.07 -35.35 5.50
CA GLY A 62 -11.28 -36.13 4.26
C GLY A 62 -10.16 -35.94 3.23
N ALA A 63 -9.65 -34.72 3.07
CA ALA A 63 -8.51 -34.43 2.19
C ALA A 63 -7.22 -35.11 2.69
N SER A 64 -6.90 -34.96 3.97
CA SER A 64 -5.71 -35.57 4.60
C SER A 64 -5.77 -37.10 4.56
N PHE A 65 -6.93 -37.69 4.85
CA PHE A 65 -7.18 -39.13 4.73
C PHE A 65 -6.99 -39.63 3.29
N SER A 66 -7.44 -38.87 2.30
CA SER A 66 -7.26 -39.20 0.87
C SER A 66 -5.77 -39.24 0.47
N ILE A 67 -4.92 -38.39 1.05
CA ILE A 67 -3.47 -38.46 0.86
C ILE A 67 -2.88 -39.70 1.55
N CYS A 68 -3.20 -39.92 2.83
CA CYS A 68 -2.70 -41.07 3.58
C CYS A 68 -3.10 -42.41 2.94
N TYR A 69 -4.34 -42.56 2.47
CA TYR A 69 -4.74 -43.73 1.70
C TYR A 69 -3.97 -43.83 0.38
N GLY A 70 -3.77 -42.70 -0.31
CA GLY A 70 -2.97 -42.63 -1.54
C GLY A 70 -1.55 -43.14 -1.38
N THR A 71 -0.85 -42.84 -0.27
CA THR A 71 0.53 -43.33 -0.04
C THR A 71 0.58 -44.85 0.10
N THR A 72 -0.44 -45.48 0.70
CA THR A 72 -0.55 -46.96 0.75
C THR A 72 -0.78 -47.60 -0.63
N LYS A 73 -1.22 -46.82 -1.63
CA LYS A 73 -1.49 -47.24 -3.01
C LYS A 73 -0.50 -46.66 -4.02
N GLY A 74 0.72 -46.31 -3.59
CA GLY A 74 1.82 -45.92 -4.49
C GLY A 74 2.00 -44.41 -4.73
N LEU A 75 1.25 -43.54 -4.06
CA LEU A 75 1.53 -42.09 -4.08
C LEU A 75 2.93 -41.82 -3.50
N GLY A 76 3.80 -41.18 -4.28
CA GLY A 76 5.20 -40.95 -3.89
C GLY A 76 6.16 -42.09 -4.25
N ARG A 77 5.76 -43.02 -5.11
CA ARG A 77 6.66 -43.94 -5.84
C ARG A 77 6.82 -43.48 -7.29
N LYS A 78 7.91 -43.90 -7.94
CA LYS A 78 8.07 -43.78 -9.40
C LYS A 78 7.08 -44.68 -10.14
N GLN A 79 6.67 -44.29 -11.35
CA GLN A 79 5.64 -45.02 -12.10
C GLN A 79 6.12 -46.40 -12.58
N GLU A 80 7.41 -46.54 -12.90
CA GLU A 80 8.08 -47.81 -13.23
C GLU A 80 7.98 -48.86 -12.11
N ASN A 81 7.92 -48.41 -10.85
CA ASN A 81 7.98 -49.26 -9.65
C ASN A 81 6.59 -49.48 -9.01
N MET A 82 5.51 -49.33 -9.79
CA MET A 82 4.13 -49.39 -9.30
C MET A 82 3.30 -50.47 -10.04
N PRO A 83 2.75 -51.47 -9.32
CA PRO A 83 1.83 -52.45 -9.90
C PRO A 83 0.63 -51.80 -10.60
N PRO A 84 0.19 -52.31 -11.77
CA PRO A 84 -0.91 -51.71 -12.54
C PRO A 84 -2.23 -51.65 -11.76
N GLU A 85 -2.47 -52.61 -10.85
CA GLU A 85 -3.63 -52.65 -9.96
C GLU A 85 -3.76 -51.41 -9.06
N TRP A 86 -2.64 -50.80 -8.65
CA TRP A 86 -2.63 -49.69 -7.70
C TRP A 86 -2.92 -48.34 -8.38
N GLN A 87 -2.78 -48.25 -9.70
CA GLN A 87 -2.98 -47.02 -10.47
C GLN A 87 -4.40 -46.47 -10.33
N GLY A 88 -5.41 -47.34 -10.40
CA GLY A 88 -6.83 -46.96 -10.28
C GLY A 88 -7.17 -46.36 -8.91
N PRO A 89 -6.92 -47.08 -7.80
CA PRO A 89 -7.08 -46.57 -6.44
C PRO A 89 -6.29 -45.27 -6.19
N MET A 90 -5.04 -45.18 -6.65
CA MET A 90 -4.22 -43.98 -6.49
C MET A 90 -4.83 -42.77 -7.22
N LYS A 91 -5.24 -42.92 -8.48
CA LYS A 91 -5.91 -41.86 -9.26
C LYS A 91 -7.21 -41.38 -8.60
N LYS A 92 -8.04 -42.31 -8.08
CA LYS A 92 -9.25 -41.97 -7.33
C LYS A 92 -8.95 -41.17 -6.07
N SER A 93 -7.91 -41.54 -5.32
CA SER A 93 -7.46 -40.81 -4.12
C SER A 93 -6.98 -39.39 -4.44
N SER A 94 -6.18 -39.22 -5.50
CA SER A 94 -5.68 -37.92 -5.95
C SER A 94 -6.80 -37.01 -6.48
N TYR A 95 -7.82 -37.58 -7.12
CA TYR A 95 -9.01 -36.84 -7.54
C TYR A 95 -9.85 -36.39 -6.34
N ALA A 96 -10.13 -37.29 -5.38
CA ALA A 96 -10.84 -36.95 -4.15
C ALA A 96 -10.13 -35.84 -3.36
N PHE A 97 -8.80 -35.94 -3.20
CA PHE A 97 -8.01 -34.88 -2.60
C PHE A 97 -8.18 -33.53 -3.31
N SER A 98 -8.08 -33.51 -4.65
CA SER A 98 -8.11 -32.26 -5.42
C SER A 98 -9.48 -31.57 -5.42
N VAL A 99 -10.57 -32.34 -5.32
CA VAL A 99 -11.93 -31.82 -5.15
C VAL A 99 -12.16 -31.28 -3.73
N LEU A 100 -11.61 -31.92 -2.68
CA LEU A 100 -11.78 -31.51 -1.28
C LEU A 100 -10.88 -30.33 -0.87
N TYR A 101 -9.73 -30.17 -1.53
CA TYR A 101 -8.71 -29.18 -1.21
C TYR A 101 -9.23 -27.72 -1.24
N ASN A 102 -9.84 -27.28 -2.35
CA ASN A 102 -10.32 -25.89 -2.48
C ASN A 102 -11.48 -25.56 -1.52
N PRO A 103 -12.50 -26.43 -1.32
CA PRO A 103 -13.53 -26.22 -0.30
C PRO A 103 -13.00 -26.12 1.13
N ALA A 104 -11.98 -26.89 1.50
CA ALA A 104 -11.39 -26.82 2.84
C ALA A 104 -10.77 -25.45 3.13
N LEU A 105 -10.01 -24.90 2.18
CA LEU A 105 -9.46 -23.54 2.28
C LEU A 105 -10.56 -22.48 2.30
N MET A 106 -11.55 -22.59 1.41
CA MET A 106 -12.67 -21.66 1.34
C MET A 106 -13.45 -21.58 2.66
N ALA A 107 -13.74 -22.73 3.28
CA ALA A 107 -14.41 -22.81 4.57
C ALA A 107 -13.55 -22.23 5.71
N THR A 108 -12.25 -22.54 5.72
CA THR A 108 -11.27 -22.00 6.69
C THR A 108 -11.20 -20.47 6.64
N LYS A 109 -11.00 -19.91 5.44
CA LYS A 109 -10.94 -18.46 5.21
C LYS A 109 -12.26 -17.77 5.53
N THR A 110 -13.39 -18.43 5.24
CA THR A 110 -14.73 -17.97 5.60
C THR A 110 -14.93 -17.86 7.11
N SER A 111 -14.50 -18.84 7.90
CA SER A 111 -14.56 -18.77 9.37
C SER A 111 -13.79 -17.56 9.93
N ILE A 112 -12.57 -17.32 9.43
CA ILE A 112 -11.74 -16.17 9.85
C ILE A 112 -12.41 -14.84 9.51
N LEU A 113 -12.96 -14.71 8.31
CA LEU A 113 -13.66 -13.49 7.87
C LEU A 113 -14.98 -13.26 8.63
N LEU A 114 -15.72 -14.32 8.96
CA LEU A 114 -16.89 -14.23 9.83
C LEU A 114 -16.49 -13.74 11.24
N PHE A 115 -15.39 -14.25 11.80
CA PHE A 115 -14.84 -13.75 13.06
C PHE A 115 -14.50 -12.25 12.99
N TYR A 116 -13.84 -11.78 11.91
CA TYR A 116 -13.58 -10.35 11.70
C TYR A 116 -14.86 -9.50 11.52
N LEU A 117 -15.93 -10.05 10.94
CA LEU A 117 -17.24 -9.38 10.90
C LEU A 117 -17.87 -9.21 12.29
N THR A 118 -17.67 -10.16 13.22
CA THR A 118 -18.13 -9.99 14.60
C THR A 118 -17.38 -8.87 15.34
N LEU A 119 -16.08 -8.73 15.08
CA LEU A 119 -15.21 -7.74 15.71
C LEU A 119 -15.48 -6.29 15.24
N SER A 120 -15.96 -6.13 14.00
CA SER A 120 -15.94 -4.84 13.29
C SER A 120 -17.24 -4.03 13.30
N LYS A 121 -18.17 -4.35 14.22
CA LYS A 121 -19.46 -3.64 14.35
C LYS A 121 -19.32 -2.10 14.41
N THR A 122 -18.24 -1.61 15.01
CA THR A 122 -17.95 -0.17 15.20
C THR A 122 -17.46 0.55 13.93
N GLN A 123 -16.81 -0.15 12.98
CA GLN A 123 -16.16 0.48 11.82
C GLN A 123 -16.76 0.04 10.49
N LYS A 124 -17.62 0.91 9.93
CA LYS A 124 -18.37 0.67 8.67
C LYS A 124 -17.47 0.34 7.47
N LEU A 125 -16.28 0.95 7.37
CA LEU A 125 -15.34 0.70 6.28
C LEU A 125 -14.76 -0.71 6.34
N PHE A 126 -14.18 -1.07 7.48
CA PHE A 126 -13.62 -2.40 7.72
C PHE A 126 -14.66 -3.50 7.47
N ARG A 127 -15.90 -3.31 7.95
CA ARG A 127 -17.00 -4.24 7.71
C ARG A 127 -17.28 -4.42 6.21
N ARG A 128 -17.30 -3.34 5.41
CA ARG A 128 -17.46 -3.42 3.95
C ARG A 128 -16.29 -4.14 3.28
N ALA A 129 -15.04 -3.86 3.68
CA ALA A 129 -13.86 -4.56 3.17
C ALA A 129 -13.93 -6.06 3.48
N THR A 130 -14.30 -6.43 4.71
CA THR A 130 -14.41 -7.84 5.13
C THR A 130 -15.51 -8.58 4.36
N ILE A 131 -16.66 -7.93 4.10
CA ILE A 131 -17.72 -8.50 3.23
C ILE A 131 -17.19 -8.69 1.80
N ALA A 132 -16.45 -7.72 1.25
CA ALA A 132 -15.89 -7.85 -0.10
C ALA A 132 -14.91 -9.03 -0.20
N THR A 133 -13.98 -9.17 0.76
CA THR A 133 -13.06 -10.32 0.80
C THR A 133 -13.82 -11.65 0.98
N LEU A 134 -14.88 -11.67 1.79
CA LEU A 134 -15.73 -12.86 1.99
C LEU A 134 -16.41 -13.32 0.69
N VAL A 135 -16.93 -12.38 -0.10
CA VAL A 135 -17.51 -12.66 -1.42
C VAL A 135 -16.44 -13.20 -2.38
N VAL A 136 -15.27 -12.57 -2.45
CA VAL A 136 -14.16 -13.02 -3.33
C VAL A 136 -13.71 -14.44 -2.97
N VAL A 137 -13.52 -14.75 -1.68
CA VAL A 137 -13.14 -16.08 -1.20
C VAL A 137 -14.17 -17.15 -1.62
N ASN A 138 -15.47 -16.88 -1.41
CA ASN A 138 -16.51 -17.89 -1.66
C ASN A 138 -16.81 -18.06 -3.15
N VAL A 139 -16.87 -16.98 -3.92
CA VAL A 139 -17.11 -17.06 -5.38
C VAL A 139 -15.90 -17.66 -6.10
N GLY A 140 -14.68 -17.23 -5.74
CA GLY A 140 -13.44 -17.79 -6.29
C GLY A 140 -13.25 -19.26 -5.92
N GLY A 141 -13.44 -19.62 -4.64
CA GLY A 141 -13.36 -21.00 -4.16
C GLY A 141 -14.39 -21.92 -4.82
N LEU A 142 -15.64 -21.47 -5.00
CA LEU A 142 -16.67 -22.22 -5.71
C LEU A 142 -16.31 -22.44 -7.18
N ALA A 143 -15.85 -21.40 -7.89
CA ALA A 143 -15.43 -21.50 -9.29
C ALA A 143 -14.26 -22.49 -9.47
N LEU A 144 -13.24 -22.40 -8.61
CA LEU A 144 -12.10 -23.34 -8.60
C LEU A 144 -12.52 -24.78 -8.27
N THR A 145 -13.49 -24.95 -7.36
CA THR A 145 -14.05 -26.28 -7.04
C THR A 145 -14.78 -26.88 -8.24
N ILE A 146 -15.60 -26.10 -8.94
CA ILE A 146 -16.29 -26.54 -10.16
C ILE A 146 -15.29 -26.92 -11.26
N LEU A 147 -14.19 -26.16 -11.43
CA LEU A 147 -13.12 -26.49 -12.38
C LEU A 147 -12.40 -27.80 -12.05
N ASN A 148 -12.19 -28.12 -10.76
CA ASN A 148 -11.59 -29.39 -10.34
C ASN A 148 -12.56 -30.58 -10.55
N ILE A 149 -13.86 -30.41 -10.26
CA ILE A 149 -14.88 -31.43 -10.52
C ILE A 149 -15.00 -31.72 -12.03
N LEU A 150 -14.96 -30.67 -12.86
CA LEU A 150 -15.12 -30.76 -14.32
C LEU A 150 -13.79 -30.85 -15.09
N GLN A 151 -12.71 -31.30 -14.45
CA GLN A 151 -11.35 -31.36 -15.03
C GLN A 151 -11.25 -32.21 -16.32
N CYS A 152 -12.21 -33.12 -16.53
CA CYS A 152 -12.34 -33.95 -17.73
C CYS A 152 -13.77 -33.90 -18.26
N ARG A 153 -13.93 -33.95 -19.59
CA ARG A 153 -15.21 -34.23 -20.26
C ARG A 153 -15.09 -35.55 -21.04
N PRO A 154 -15.83 -36.62 -20.69
CA PRO A 154 -16.69 -36.76 -19.50
C PRO A 154 -15.89 -36.89 -18.19
N VAL A 155 -16.51 -36.57 -17.05
CA VAL A 155 -15.84 -36.56 -15.73
C VAL A 155 -15.22 -37.92 -15.37
N GLY A 156 -15.86 -39.03 -15.76
CA GLY A 156 -15.34 -40.39 -15.53
C GLY A 156 -13.97 -40.69 -16.13
N ALA A 157 -13.51 -39.90 -17.11
CA ALA A 157 -12.15 -40.02 -17.66
C ALA A 157 -11.05 -39.58 -16.67
N ALA A 158 -11.38 -38.82 -15.63
CA ALA A 158 -10.44 -38.33 -14.61
C ALA A 158 -9.72 -39.44 -13.83
N TRP A 159 -10.35 -40.61 -13.66
CA TRP A 159 -9.81 -41.75 -12.92
C TRP A 159 -9.69 -43.03 -13.75
N ALA A 160 -9.83 -42.93 -15.08
CA ALA A 160 -9.68 -44.06 -15.99
C ALA A 160 -8.20 -44.41 -16.25
N SER A 161 -7.94 -45.69 -16.53
CA SER A 161 -6.64 -46.20 -16.99
C SER A 161 -6.91 -47.32 -18.01
N PRO A 162 -6.59 -47.15 -19.31
CA PRO A 162 -6.13 -45.93 -19.97
C PRO A 162 -7.23 -44.85 -20.07
N VAL A 163 -6.84 -43.60 -20.34
CA VAL A 163 -7.79 -42.49 -20.57
C VAL A 163 -8.34 -42.58 -22.01
N PRO A 164 -9.68 -42.59 -22.22
CA PRO A 164 -10.27 -42.67 -23.56
C PRO A 164 -9.77 -41.59 -24.52
N THR A 165 -9.56 -41.94 -25.78
CA THR A 165 -9.07 -41.02 -26.83
C THR A 165 -10.07 -39.90 -27.15
N THR A 166 -11.36 -40.11 -26.87
CA THR A 166 -12.44 -39.12 -27.04
C THR A 166 -12.54 -38.12 -25.88
N ALA A 167 -11.84 -38.34 -24.76
CA ALA A 167 -11.93 -37.49 -23.58
C ALA A 167 -10.96 -36.30 -23.66
N ARG A 168 -11.48 -35.09 -23.43
CA ARG A 168 -10.64 -33.88 -23.22
C ARG A 168 -10.49 -33.64 -21.73
N CYS A 169 -9.25 -33.64 -21.25
CA CYS A 169 -8.88 -33.39 -19.85
C CYS A 169 -7.86 -32.25 -19.77
N THR A 170 -8.04 -31.35 -18.82
CA THR A 170 -7.04 -30.33 -18.48
C THR A 170 -6.01 -30.93 -17.52
N ASN A 171 -4.73 -30.53 -17.65
CA ASN A 171 -3.72 -31.01 -16.72
C ASN A 171 -4.00 -30.47 -15.31
N ILE A 172 -4.05 -31.39 -14.34
CA ILE A 172 -4.23 -31.10 -12.91
C ILE A 172 -3.27 -30.01 -12.41
N VAL A 173 -2.01 -30.01 -12.86
CA VAL A 173 -1.02 -29.00 -12.45
C VAL A 173 -1.36 -27.61 -12.98
N THR A 174 -1.88 -27.50 -14.21
CA THR A 174 -2.40 -26.24 -14.76
C THR A 174 -3.54 -25.69 -13.90
N ILE A 175 -4.45 -26.54 -13.43
CA ILE A 175 -5.57 -26.15 -12.54
C ILE A 175 -5.03 -25.64 -11.20
N TYR A 176 -4.11 -26.36 -10.55
CA TYR A 176 -3.50 -25.92 -9.30
C TYR A 176 -2.71 -24.61 -9.45
N LEU A 177 -1.87 -24.47 -10.48
CA LEU A 177 -1.11 -23.24 -10.74
C LEU A 177 -2.02 -22.04 -11.07
N SER A 178 -3.23 -22.29 -11.61
CA SER A 178 -4.24 -21.23 -11.81
C SER A 178 -4.95 -20.83 -10.50
N SER A 179 -5.07 -21.75 -9.54
CA SER A 179 -5.68 -21.48 -8.22
C SER A 179 -4.78 -20.71 -7.25
N ALA A 180 -3.47 -20.96 -7.33
CA ALA A 180 -2.45 -20.40 -6.44
C ALA A 180 -2.55 -18.87 -6.20
N PRO A 181 -2.65 -18.00 -7.22
CA PRO A 181 -2.72 -16.55 -7.00
C PRO A 181 -4.02 -16.10 -6.31
N LEU A 182 -5.16 -16.76 -6.55
CA LEU A 182 -6.40 -16.46 -5.79
C LEU A 182 -6.24 -16.81 -4.31
N ASN A 183 -5.52 -17.88 -3.99
CA ASN A 183 -5.19 -18.22 -2.60
C ASN A 183 -4.28 -17.16 -1.98
N ILE A 184 -3.13 -16.86 -2.61
CA ILE A 184 -2.18 -15.84 -2.13
C ILE A 184 -2.87 -14.48 -1.92
N ILE A 185 -3.67 -13.99 -2.88
CA ILE A 185 -4.42 -12.73 -2.73
C ILE A 185 -5.33 -12.78 -1.50
N THR A 186 -6.06 -13.88 -1.30
CA THR A 186 -7.02 -13.99 -0.21
C THR A 186 -6.36 -14.15 1.16
N ASP A 187 -5.21 -14.83 1.26
CA ASP A 187 -4.46 -14.96 2.51
C ASP A 187 -3.78 -13.65 2.92
N LEU A 188 -3.17 -12.94 1.97
CA LEU A 188 -2.62 -11.60 2.22
C LEU A 188 -3.74 -10.62 2.60
N ALA A 189 -4.91 -10.69 1.97
CA ALA A 189 -6.05 -9.87 2.35
C ALA A 189 -6.50 -10.15 3.79
N ILE A 190 -6.63 -11.42 4.19
CA ILE A 190 -6.99 -11.83 5.55
C ILE A 190 -5.93 -11.40 6.58
N LEU A 191 -4.66 -11.37 6.19
CA LEU A 191 -3.55 -10.92 7.03
C LEU A 191 -3.54 -9.40 7.23
N PHE A 192 -3.69 -8.61 6.18
CA PHE A 192 -3.58 -7.15 6.28
C PHE A 192 -4.85 -6.46 6.77
N LEU A 193 -6.04 -7.00 6.46
CA LEU A 193 -7.33 -6.41 6.84
C LEU A 193 -7.45 -6.03 8.33
N PRO A 194 -7.08 -6.88 9.32
CA PRO A 194 -7.12 -6.54 10.75
C PRO A 194 -6.01 -5.56 11.21
N MET A 195 -4.88 -5.47 10.50
CA MET A 195 -3.67 -4.76 10.97
C MET A 195 -3.89 -3.25 11.28
N PRO A 196 -4.66 -2.46 10.49
CA PRO A 196 -4.95 -1.06 10.82
C PRO A 196 -5.75 -0.84 12.11
N ILE A 197 -6.68 -1.74 12.45
CA ILE A 197 -7.44 -1.66 13.72
C ILE A 197 -6.53 -1.97 14.91
N LEU A 198 -5.61 -2.91 14.73
CA LEU A 198 -4.81 -3.42 15.83
C LEU A 198 -3.57 -2.57 16.12
N THR A 199 -3.07 -1.84 15.12
CA THR A 199 -2.01 -0.84 15.28
C THR A 199 -2.51 0.48 15.87
N SER A 200 -3.80 0.79 15.73
CA SER A 200 -4.43 1.99 16.32
C SER A 200 -4.86 1.83 17.79
N MET A 201 -4.95 0.60 18.31
CA MET A 201 -5.18 0.35 19.73
C MET A 201 -3.88 0.26 20.53
N ARG A 202 -3.77 1.03 21.63
CA ARG A 202 -2.69 0.91 22.63
C ARG A 202 -2.87 -0.34 23.50
N LEU A 203 -2.74 -1.52 22.89
CA LEU A 203 -2.91 -2.79 23.58
C LEU A 203 -1.77 -3.04 24.59
N PRO A 204 -2.06 -3.56 25.80
CA PRO A 204 -1.02 -3.95 26.75
C PRO A 204 -0.12 -5.04 26.15
N LYS A 205 1.17 -5.04 26.52
CA LYS A 205 2.23 -5.83 25.84
C LYS A 205 1.86 -7.31 25.62
N LYS A 206 1.20 -7.95 26.60
CA LYS A 206 0.76 -9.36 26.51
C LYS A 206 -0.32 -9.61 25.45
N GLN A 207 -1.25 -8.67 25.25
CA GLN A 207 -2.25 -8.77 24.16
C GLN A 207 -1.62 -8.55 22.79
N LYS A 208 -0.59 -7.69 22.71
CA LYS A 208 0.19 -7.49 21.48
C LYS A 208 0.99 -8.75 21.10
N ILE A 209 1.47 -9.53 22.06
CA ILE A 209 2.19 -10.81 21.80
C ILE A 209 1.27 -11.85 21.15
N ILE A 210 0.09 -12.11 21.73
CA ILE A 210 -0.90 -13.06 21.15
C ILE A 210 -1.21 -12.69 19.70
N LEU A 211 -1.35 -11.38 19.44
CA LEU A 211 -1.64 -10.87 18.13
C LEU A 211 -0.47 -11.05 17.13
N VAL A 212 0.76 -10.78 17.54
CA VAL A 212 1.96 -11.04 16.73
C VAL A 212 2.07 -12.53 16.41
N ILE A 213 1.73 -13.42 17.35
CA ILE A 213 1.68 -14.87 17.11
C ILE A 213 0.63 -15.22 16.05
N THR A 214 -0.61 -14.68 16.14
CA THR A 214 -1.64 -14.93 15.10
C THR A 214 -1.21 -14.45 13.72
N PHE A 215 -0.52 -13.31 13.63
CA PHE A 215 0.01 -12.83 12.35
C PHE A 215 1.21 -13.65 11.85
N GLY A 216 2.08 -14.13 12.75
CA GLY A 216 3.21 -15.00 12.40
C GLY A 216 2.74 -16.28 11.72
N PHE A 217 1.66 -16.91 12.22
CA PHE A 217 1.04 -18.05 11.54
C PHE A 217 0.48 -17.67 10.15
N GLY A 218 -0.17 -16.51 10.01
CA GLY A 218 -0.63 -16.03 8.71
C GLY A 218 0.50 -15.81 7.68
N ILE A 219 1.63 -15.23 8.11
CA ILE A 219 2.82 -15.08 7.26
C ILE A 219 3.37 -16.45 6.86
N PHE A 220 3.44 -17.39 7.81
CA PHE A 220 3.95 -18.74 7.55
C PHE A 220 3.07 -19.52 6.56
N VAL A 221 1.74 -19.42 6.64
CA VAL A 221 0.83 -20.03 5.64
C VAL A 221 1.16 -19.51 4.24
N ALA A 222 1.28 -18.20 4.06
CA ALA A 222 1.63 -17.62 2.75
C ALA A 222 3.03 -18.06 2.25
N VAL A 223 3.99 -18.33 3.15
CA VAL A 223 5.29 -18.91 2.78
C VAL A 223 5.16 -20.37 2.34
N VAL A 224 4.32 -21.17 3.02
CA VAL A 224 4.01 -22.56 2.62
C VAL A 224 3.41 -22.63 1.22
N ASP A 225 2.55 -21.66 0.86
CA ASP A 225 1.98 -21.57 -0.48
C ASP A 225 3.03 -21.36 -1.57
N VAL A 226 3.96 -20.42 -1.34
CA VAL A 226 5.08 -20.17 -2.26
C VAL A 226 5.96 -21.40 -2.41
N ILE A 227 6.28 -22.09 -1.30
CA ILE A 227 7.07 -23.34 -1.31
C ILE A 227 6.37 -24.44 -2.13
N ARG A 228 5.06 -24.62 -1.94
CA ARG A 228 4.28 -25.58 -2.72
C ARG A 228 4.31 -25.27 -4.21
N ILE A 229 4.13 -24.01 -4.59
CA ILE A 229 4.13 -23.57 -5.99
C ILE A 229 5.49 -23.88 -6.64
N ALA A 230 6.60 -23.65 -5.92
CA ALA A 230 7.95 -24.01 -6.37
C ALA A 230 8.09 -25.52 -6.65
N TYR A 231 7.67 -26.38 -5.72
CA TYR A 231 7.69 -27.84 -5.97
C TYR A 231 6.80 -28.27 -7.13
N LEU A 232 5.64 -27.62 -7.30
CA LEU A 232 4.68 -27.92 -8.35
C LEU A 232 5.16 -27.47 -9.75
N GLN A 233 5.82 -26.32 -9.86
CA GLN A 233 6.47 -25.89 -11.10
C GLN A 233 7.72 -26.71 -11.42
N GLN A 234 8.50 -27.14 -10.41
CA GLN A 234 9.61 -28.07 -10.66
C GLN A 234 9.11 -29.39 -11.26
N ALA A 235 7.94 -29.88 -10.82
CA ALA A 235 7.28 -31.04 -11.44
C ALA A 235 6.98 -30.79 -12.92
N GLN A 236 6.45 -29.62 -13.29
CA GLN A 236 6.21 -29.26 -14.70
C GLN A 236 7.49 -29.11 -15.51
N ARG A 237 8.51 -28.39 -15.00
CA ARG A 237 9.79 -28.21 -15.68
C ARG A 237 10.41 -29.58 -16.01
N ASN A 238 10.45 -30.50 -15.05
CA ASN A 238 10.95 -31.85 -15.26
C ASN A 238 10.14 -32.66 -16.29
N THR A 239 8.80 -32.58 -16.27
CA THR A 239 7.95 -33.24 -17.28
C THR A 239 8.12 -32.64 -18.68
N LEU A 240 8.31 -31.32 -18.79
CA LEU A 240 8.44 -30.61 -20.06
C LEU A 240 9.82 -30.83 -20.70
N GLU A 241 10.88 -30.84 -19.89
CA GLU A 241 12.23 -31.26 -20.30
C GLU A 241 12.25 -32.72 -20.77
N ALA A 242 11.55 -33.63 -20.07
CA ALA A 242 11.42 -35.03 -20.50
C ALA A 242 10.70 -35.17 -21.84
N ALA A 243 9.63 -34.38 -22.07
CA ALA A 243 8.90 -34.36 -23.34
C ALA A 243 9.76 -33.83 -24.50
N GLN A 244 10.55 -32.76 -24.29
CA GLN A 244 11.43 -32.22 -25.34
C GLN A 244 12.57 -33.19 -25.71
N ARG A 245 13.09 -33.97 -24.75
CA ARG A 245 14.11 -35.00 -25.03
C ARG A 245 13.59 -36.18 -25.87
N GLN A 246 12.27 -36.41 -25.91
CA GLN A 246 11.67 -37.51 -26.68
C GLN A 246 11.38 -37.17 -28.15
N THR A 247 11.69 -35.95 -28.63
CA THR A 247 11.42 -35.54 -30.02
C THR A 247 12.35 -36.19 -31.07
N THR A 248 13.25 -37.10 -30.66
CA THR A 248 14.30 -37.67 -31.53
C THR A 248 14.12 -39.16 -31.83
N GLU A 249 13.19 -39.88 -31.17
CA GLU A 249 12.94 -41.31 -31.44
C GLU A 249 11.45 -41.60 -31.71
N SER A 250 11.23 -42.59 -32.57
CA SER A 250 9.97 -42.79 -33.31
C SER A 250 9.05 -43.84 -32.66
N GLY A 251 7.74 -43.59 -32.69
CA GLY A 251 6.72 -44.64 -32.65
C GLY A 251 6.16 -45.08 -31.28
N ASN A 252 4.92 -44.66 -31.00
CA ASN A 252 3.90 -45.43 -30.27
C ASN A 252 4.06 -45.80 -28.77
N GLU A 253 4.90 -45.13 -27.97
CA GLU A 253 4.83 -45.19 -26.48
C GLU A 253 4.48 -43.85 -25.79
N GLN A 254 3.77 -42.96 -26.50
CA GLN A 254 3.57 -41.55 -26.14
C GLN A 254 2.64 -41.24 -24.94
N ARG A 255 2.62 -42.08 -23.91
CA ARG A 255 1.84 -41.85 -22.67
C ARG A 255 2.41 -42.42 -21.36
N ASN A 256 3.56 -43.09 -21.36
CA ASN A 256 4.14 -43.70 -20.15
C ASN A 256 5.29 -42.90 -19.50
N MET A 257 5.65 -41.72 -20.02
CA MET A 257 6.71 -40.88 -19.44
C MET A 257 6.14 -39.76 -18.56
N SER A 258 6.18 -39.94 -17.24
CA SER A 258 6.71 -38.95 -16.28
C SER A 258 6.42 -39.37 -14.83
N ASP A 259 7.31 -38.96 -13.92
CA ASP A 259 7.29 -39.23 -12.48
C ASP A 259 6.17 -38.46 -11.71
N PHE A 260 4.95 -38.42 -12.27
CA PHE A 260 3.83 -37.62 -11.76
C PHE A 260 3.48 -37.95 -10.29
N SER A 261 3.42 -39.23 -9.91
CA SER A 261 3.18 -39.66 -8.52
C SER A 261 4.29 -39.18 -7.57
N TRP A 262 5.55 -39.31 -8.00
CA TRP A 262 6.74 -38.94 -7.24
C TRP A 262 6.80 -37.43 -6.93
N PHE A 263 6.52 -36.57 -7.92
CA PHE A 263 6.52 -35.12 -7.71
C PHE A 263 5.23 -34.59 -7.08
N SER A 264 4.05 -35.10 -7.46
CA SER A 264 2.77 -34.63 -6.90
C SER A 264 2.62 -34.96 -5.41
N SER A 265 3.24 -36.05 -4.93
CA SER A 265 3.20 -36.44 -3.52
C SER A 265 3.65 -35.34 -2.54
N LEU A 266 4.70 -34.58 -2.89
CA LEU A 266 5.17 -33.45 -2.08
C LEU A 266 4.23 -32.24 -2.16
N SER A 267 3.66 -31.96 -3.34
CA SER A 267 2.71 -30.85 -3.50
C SER A 267 1.42 -31.10 -2.71
N PHE A 268 0.91 -32.34 -2.73
CA PHE A 268 -0.24 -32.75 -1.92
C PHE A 268 0.05 -32.72 -0.42
N MET A 269 1.24 -33.16 0.01
CA MET A 269 1.70 -33.01 1.40
C MET A 269 1.67 -31.54 1.85
N TRP A 270 2.30 -30.62 1.12
CA TRP A 270 2.30 -29.20 1.47
C TRP A 270 0.90 -28.57 1.45
N SER A 271 0.01 -29.04 0.56
CA SER A 271 -1.38 -28.59 0.50
C SER A 271 -2.21 -29.07 1.71
N ALA A 272 -1.92 -30.25 2.26
CA ALA A 272 -2.50 -30.68 3.54
C ALA A 272 -1.96 -29.86 4.71
N VAL A 273 -0.66 -29.54 4.72
CA VAL A 273 -0.03 -28.66 5.71
C VAL A 273 -0.66 -27.27 5.70
N GLU A 274 -0.88 -26.65 4.53
CA GLU A 274 -1.56 -25.35 4.35
C GLU A 274 -2.96 -25.37 4.98
N ILE A 275 -3.82 -26.32 4.61
CA ILE A 275 -5.19 -26.42 5.16
C ILE A 275 -5.15 -26.56 6.69
N ASN A 276 -4.35 -27.50 7.19
CA ASN A 276 -4.24 -27.76 8.63
C ASN A 276 -3.73 -26.53 9.39
N LEU A 277 -2.77 -25.79 8.82
CA LEU A 277 -2.21 -24.60 9.45
C LEU A 277 -3.12 -23.37 9.36
N GLY A 278 -3.89 -23.24 8.27
CA GLY A 278 -4.95 -22.24 8.15
C GLY A 278 -6.03 -22.42 9.24
N ILE A 279 -6.45 -23.68 9.47
CA ILE A 279 -7.39 -24.01 10.55
C ILE A 279 -6.79 -23.71 11.93
N MET A 280 -5.53 -24.09 12.19
CA MET A 280 -4.83 -23.73 13.42
C MET A 280 -4.79 -22.22 13.64
N CYS A 281 -4.38 -21.44 12.63
CA CYS A 281 -4.32 -19.98 12.64
C CYS A 281 -5.69 -19.37 12.99
N GLY A 282 -6.76 -19.82 12.32
CA GLY A 282 -8.12 -19.40 12.61
C GLY A 282 -8.63 -19.81 13.99
N CYS A 283 -8.07 -20.84 14.63
CA CYS A 283 -8.46 -21.25 15.97
C CYS A 283 -7.86 -20.39 17.09
N VAL A 284 -6.63 -19.87 16.93
CA VAL A 284 -5.90 -19.13 17.99
C VAL A 284 -6.70 -17.97 18.62
N PRO A 285 -7.39 -17.08 17.87
CA PRO A 285 -8.15 -15.97 18.48
C PRO A 285 -9.26 -16.43 19.45
N ALA A 286 -9.83 -17.62 19.23
CA ALA A 286 -10.89 -18.18 20.06
C ALA A 286 -10.39 -18.84 21.35
N LEU A 287 -9.07 -19.05 21.51
CA LEU A 287 -8.46 -19.69 22.69
C LEU A 287 -8.26 -18.75 23.89
N LYS A 288 -8.32 -17.42 23.69
CA LYS A 288 -8.11 -16.40 24.73
C LYS A 288 -8.91 -16.64 26.04
N PRO A 289 -10.20 -17.01 26.03
CA PRO A 289 -10.97 -17.27 27.26
C PRO A 289 -10.46 -18.50 28.03
N LEU A 290 -10.01 -19.54 27.31
CA LEU A 290 -9.52 -20.78 27.88
C LEU A 290 -8.15 -20.56 28.56
N VAL A 291 -7.24 -19.83 27.91
CA VAL A 291 -5.94 -19.44 28.51
C VAL A 291 -6.14 -18.63 29.80
N ARG A 292 -7.07 -17.68 29.82
CA ARG A 292 -7.37 -16.88 31.03
C ARG A 292 -7.90 -17.73 32.19
N ARG A 293 -8.55 -18.87 31.92
CA ARG A 293 -9.16 -19.75 32.94
C ARG A 293 -8.20 -20.81 33.48
N PHE A 294 -7.39 -21.43 32.61
CA PHE A 294 -6.50 -22.54 33.00
C PHE A 294 -5.04 -22.12 33.25
N LEU A 295 -4.60 -20.97 32.72
CA LEU A 295 -3.25 -20.43 32.93
C LEU A 295 -3.29 -18.96 33.41
N PRO A 296 -3.96 -18.65 34.54
CA PRO A 296 -4.09 -17.27 35.02
C PRO A 296 -2.72 -16.62 35.31
N SER A 297 -1.74 -17.39 35.80
CA SER A 297 -0.36 -16.95 36.05
C SER A 297 0.35 -16.40 34.81
N TRP A 298 0.05 -16.89 33.60
CA TRP A 298 0.63 -16.36 32.36
C TRP A 298 0.01 -15.03 31.92
N VAL A 299 -1.21 -14.72 32.39
CA VAL A 299 -1.97 -13.51 31.99
C VAL A 299 -1.77 -12.37 32.97
N ILE A 300 -1.75 -12.67 34.28
CA ILE A 300 -1.60 -11.67 35.35
C ILE A 300 -0.17 -11.09 35.34
N ASP A 301 -0.04 -9.77 35.48
CA ASP A 301 1.25 -9.12 35.72
C ASP A 301 1.57 -9.13 37.21
N HIS A 302 2.67 -9.79 37.59
CA HIS A 302 3.20 -9.74 38.96
C HIS A 302 3.95 -8.43 39.25
N THR A 303 4.21 -7.60 38.24
CA THR A 303 5.05 -6.38 38.29
C THR A 303 4.44 -5.17 39.02
N ILE A 304 3.36 -5.34 39.77
CA ILE A 304 2.71 -4.26 40.54
C ILE A 304 2.56 -4.60 42.04
N ARG A 305 2.94 -5.81 42.49
CA ARG A 305 2.66 -6.26 43.88
C ARG A 305 3.86 -6.25 44.85
N ASP A 306 5.05 -5.86 44.41
CA ASP A 306 6.28 -5.90 45.23
C ASP A 306 6.77 -4.52 45.71
N THR A 307 5.87 -3.60 46.08
CA THR A 307 6.25 -2.34 46.76
C THR A 307 5.21 -1.86 47.76
N THR A 308 4.64 -2.77 48.56
CA THR A 308 3.87 -2.36 49.74
C THR A 308 4.00 -3.41 50.86
N THR A 309 4.42 -2.92 52.03
CA THR A 309 4.33 -3.51 53.38
C THR A 309 5.02 -4.86 53.64
N GLN A 310 6.22 -4.80 54.25
CA GLN A 310 6.58 -5.24 55.62
C GLN A 310 8.13 -5.19 55.73
N THR A 311 8.81 -4.68 56.78
CA THR A 311 8.43 -4.11 58.11
C THR A 311 9.60 -3.25 58.68
N SER A 312 9.29 -2.34 59.62
CA SER A 312 10.13 -1.81 60.76
C SER A 312 11.51 -1.13 60.46
N ASP A 313 11.91 0.01 61.06
CA ASP A 313 11.54 0.65 62.35
C ASP A 313 11.31 2.19 62.32
N GLU A 314 10.74 2.67 63.43
CA GLU A 314 10.37 3.99 64.02
C GLU A 314 11.20 5.29 63.75
N HIS A 315 10.80 6.55 64.11
CA HIS A 315 9.73 7.09 65.00
C HIS A 315 9.26 8.55 64.63
N VAL A 316 7.94 8.78 64.67
CA VAL A 316 7.15 9.89 65.30
C VAL A 316 7.81 11.25 65.72
N LEU A 317 7.25 12.41 65.30
CA LEU A 317 6.41 13.33 66.13
C LEU A 317 5.75 14.50 65.34
N HIS A 318 4.55 14.90 65.77
CA HIS A 318 3.72 16.07 65.39
C HIS A 318 4.22 17.36 66.11
N PRO A 319 3.61 18.58 65.99
CA PRO A 319 2.21 18.95 65.72
C PRO A 319 2.07 19.77 64.41
N ASP A 320 1.06 20.59 64.10
CA ASP A 320 -0.09 21.08 64.87
C ASP A 320 -1.32 21.43 63.99
N ILE A 321 -2.48 21.58 64.64
CA ILE A 321 -3.73 22.17 64.13
C ILE A 321 -4.36 22.93 65.31
N LEU A 322 -4.55 24.26 65.20
CA LEU A 322 -5.68 24.99 65.84
C LEU A 322 -5.64 26.51 65.57
N ASP A 323 -6.57 26.98 64.74
CA ASP A 323 -7.35 28.21 64.91
C ASP A 323 -8.25 28.40 63.66
N SER A 324 -9.45 28.96 63.69
CA SER A 324 -10.45 29.17 64.73
C SER A 324 -11.70 29.72 64.03
N ARG A 325 -12.87 29.37 64.55
CA ARG A 325 -14.23 29.70 64.07
C ARG A 325 -14.45 31.18 63.65
N ARG A 326 -15.25 31.36 62.57
CA ARG A 326 -16.24 32.45 62.24
C ARG A 326 -16.31 32.53 60.69
N HIS A 327 -17.45 32.64 60.00
CA HIS A 327 -18.75 33.22 60.34
C HIS A 327 -19.94 32.32 59.95
N SER A 328 -21.08 32.59 60.60
CA SER A 328 -22.41 32.11 60.24
C SER A 328 -23.10 33.06 59.26
N ASP A 329 -24.34 32.71 58.90
CA ASP A 329 -25.42 33.61 58.45
C ASP A 329 -25.37 34.16 57.01
N LEU A 330 -26.49 34.39 56.31
CA LEU A 330 -27.89 33.92 56.43
C LEU A 330 -28.57 34.26 55.08
N LEU A 331 -29.42 33.39 54.53
CA LEU A 331 -30.75 33.73 53.96
C LEU A 331 -31.43 32.53 53.26
N THR A 332 -32.67 32.34 53.67
CA THR A 332 -33.71 31.35 53.36
C THR A 332 -34.56 31.75 52.13
N PRO A 333 -35.55 30.93 51.64
CA PRO A 333 -35.57 29.48 51.43
C PRO A 333 -36.30 29.14 50.06
N PRO A 334 -37.24 28.16 49.85
CA PRO A 334 -37.36 27.50 48.54
C PRO A 334 -38.71 27.66 47.80
N ALA A 335 -38.79 27.21 46.55
CA ALA A 335 -40.06 26.93 45.87
C ALA A 335 -39.95 25.73 44.91
N SER A 336 -40.40 24.57 45.39
CA SER A 336 -41.11 23.54 44.60
C SER A 336 -42.61 23.72 44.92
N PRO A 337 -43.62 23.17 44.18
CA PRO A 337 -43.57 21.86 43.49
C PRO A 337 -44.44 21.70 42.21
N LEU A 338 -44.66 20.43 41.80
CA LEU A 338 -45.45 19.91 40.66
C LEU A 338 -44.82 20.15 39.27
N SER A 339 -44.75 19.17 38.36
CA SER A 339 -45.76 18.13 38.08
C SER A 339 -45.23 16.68 37.90
N LYS A 340 -46.18 15.74 37.97
CA LYS A 340 -46.14 14.26 38.09
C LYS A 340 -45.21 13.44 37.16
N PRO A 341 -44.90 12.17 37.55
CA PRO A 341 -44.08 11.25 36.75
C PRO A 341 -44.85 10.59 35.58
N GLY A 342 -44.14 10.32 34.48
CA GLY A 342 -44.63 9.56 33.33
C GLY A 342 -44.36 8.06 33.46
N GLY A 343 -45.41 7.25 33.25
CA GLY A 343 -45.47 5.82 33.59
C GLY A 343 -44.39 4.89 33.03
N ALA A 344 -44.13 3.82 33.78
CA ALA A 344 -43.29 2.70 33.39
C ALA A 344 -43.84 2.00 32.14
N ARG A 345 -42.99 1.78 31.14
CA ARG A 345 -43.29 0.89 30.00
C ARG A 345 -42.29 -0.25 29.97
N ARG A 346 -42.82 -1.48 30.03
CA ARG A 346 -42.05 -2.74 30.02
C ARG A 346 -41.09 -2.78 28.82
N SER A 347 -39.84 -3.16 29.06
CA SER A 347 -38.95 -3.70 28.02
C SER A 347 -38.36 -5.01 28.54
N GLY A 348 -39.06 -6.11 28.24
CA GLY A 348 -38.44 -7.44 28.27
C GLY A 348 -37.84 -7.71 26.89
N GLY A 349 -36.58 -8.13 26.86
CA GLY A 349 -35.83 -8.38 25.63
C GLY A 349 -34.34 -8.48 25.94
N ASP A 350 -33.83 -9.71 25.98
CA ASP A 350 -32.43 -10.00 26.27
C ASP A 350 -31.49 -9.41 25.21
N GLU A 351 -30.82 -8.30 25.52
CA GLU A 351 -29.65 -7.87 24.74
C GLU A 351 -28.38 -8.55 25.26
N PRO A 352 -27.65 -9.32 24.42
CA PRO A 352 -26.45 -10.00 24.85
C PRO A 352 -25.27 -9.04 24.97
N MET A 353 -24.88 -8.73 26.22
CA MET A 353 -23.66 -7.99 26.57
C MET A 353 -22.47 -8.44 25.70
N ALA A 354 -21.84 -7.47 25.03
CA ALA A 354 -20.80 -7.73 24.05
C ALA A 354 -19.45 -7.95 24.73
N MET A 355 -18.58 -8.78 24.12
CA MET A 355 -17.23 -9.03 24.64
C MET A 355 -16.37 -7.76 24.75
N MET A 356 -16.75 -6.66 24.10
CA MET A 356 -16.04 -5.39 24.21
C MET A 356 -16.30 -4.66 25.53
N ASP A 357 -17.50 -4.76 26.11
CA ASP A 357 -17.83 -4.15 27.41
C ASP A 357 -17.11 -4.89 28.56
N PHE A 358 -16.94 -6.21 28.41
CA PHE A 358 -16.09 -7.05 29.28
C PHE A 358 -14.57 -6.79 29.12
N LEU A 359 -14.15 -5.99 28.13
CA LEU A 359 -12.76 -5.61 27.91
C LEU A 359 -12.42 -4.19 28.40
N THR A 360 -13.40 -3.42 28.91
CA THR A 360 -13.24 -1.98 29.21
C THR A 360 -13.53 -1.56 30.65
N THR A 361 -13.97 -2.47 31.53
CA THR A 361 -14.25 -2.14 32.95
C THR A 361 -13.11 -2.59 33.89
N PRO A 362 -12.35 -1.65 34.48
CA PRO A 362 -11.74 -1.84 35.79
C PRO A 362 -12.75 -1.48 36.90
N ASP A 363 -12.65 -2.13 38.05
CA ASP A 363 -13.40 -1.74 39.25
C ASP A 363 -13.08 -0.29 39.65
N MET A 364 -14.13 0.50 39.89
CA MET A 364 -14.06 1.87 40.39
C MET A 364 -15.10 2.03 41.49
N THR A 365 -14.83 1.44 42.65
CA THR A 365 -15.43 1.85 43.92
C THR A 365 -14.42 2.72 44.67
N GLU A 366 -14.90 3.88 45.15
CA GLU A 366 -14.18 4.89 45.93
C GLU A 366 -13.05 5.68 45.24
N LEU A 367 -13.35 6.93 44.85
CA LEU A 367 -12.51 8.14 45.00
C LEU A 367 -13.39 9.38 44.66
N PRO A 368 -13.12 10.57 45.24
CA PRO A 368 -14.12 11.64 45.33
C PRO A 368 -14.27 12.49 44.07
N GLN A 369 -15.47 13.07 43.89
CA GLN A 369 -15.81 13.93 42.75
C GLN A 369 -15.07 15.28 42.80
N LEU A 370 -14.14 15.49 41.86
CA LEU A 370 -13.56 16.82 41.60
C LEU A 370 -14.53 17.67 40.78
N ARG A 371 -14.96 18.78 41.39
CA ARG A 371 -15.93 19.74 40.85
C ARG A 371 -15.34 20.53 39.68
N THR A 372 -15.89 20.34 38.48
CA THR A 372 -15.50 21.12 37.29
C THR A 372 -15.93 22.58 37.41
N LEU A 373 -14.97 23.51 37.42
CA LEU A 373 -15.22 24.94 37.24
C LEU A 373 -15.43 25.23 35.75
N ASN A 374 -16.54 25.92 35.43
CA ASN A 374 -16.85 26.34 34.06
C ASN A 374 -15.99 27.54 33.65
N THR A 375 -15.26 27.41 32.54
CA THR A 375 -14.68 28.56 31.83
C THR A 375 -15.39 28.74 30.49
N ASN A 376 -16.23 29.77 30.39
CA ASN A 376 -16.92 30.11 29.15
C ASN A 376 -15.91 30.67 28.13
N ALA A 377 -15.62 29.92 27.07
CA ALA A 377 -14.87 30.39 25.91
C ALA A 377 -15.56 29.92 24.61
N THR A 378 -16.30 30.83 23.98
CA THR A 378 -16.99 30.56 22.72
C THR A 378 -16.04 30.56 21.54
N PHE A 379 -15.64 29.38 21.07
CA PHE A 379 -15.18 29.16 19.70
C PHE A 379 -15.95 27.99 19.08
N ARG A 380 -16.52 28.20 17.88
CA ARG A 380 -17.15 27.14 17.08
C ARG A 380 -16.08 26.16 16.59
N THR A 381 -15.78 25.12 17.36
CA THR A 381 -15.01 23.97 16.87
C THR A 381 -15.94 23.07 16.05
N GLN A 382 -15.93 23.26 14.73
CA GLN A 382 -16.59 22.35 13.81
C GLN A 382 -15.90 20.98 13.87
N ARG A 383 -16.71 19.91 13.95
CA ARG A 383 -16.26 18.55 14.27
C ARG A 383 -15.29 18.00 13.20
N GLN A 384 -14.01 18.03 13.51
CA GLN A 384 -12.93 17.51 12.68
C GLN A 384 -13.17 16.01 12.39
N GLN A 385 -13.37 15.65 11.11
CA GLN A 385 -13.42 14.24 10.71
C GLN A 385 -12.01 13.67 10.77
N VAL A 386 -11.71 12.91 11.83
CA VAL A 386 -10.48 12.14 11.95
C VAL A 386 -10.47 11.07 10.85
N THR A 387 -9.56 11.19 9.88
CA THR A 387 -9.37 10.16 8.85
C THR A 387 -8.85 8.87 9.49
N PHE A 388 -9.21 7.72 8.91
CA PHE A 388 -8.92 6.39 9.48
C PHE A 388 -7.42 6.03 9.57
N PHE A 389 -6.52 6.94 9.20
CA PHE A 389 -5.08 6.70 9.13
C PHE A 389 -4.22 7.67 9.98
N ASP A 390 -4.82 8.61 10.72
CA ASP A 390 -4.09 9.61 11.53
C ASP A 390 -3.69 9.11 12.94
N PHE A 391 -3.59 7.79 13.12
CA PHE A 391 -3.46 7.15 14.44
C PHE A 391 -2.04 7.11 15.03
N VAL A 392 -1.05 7.69 14.33
CA VAL A 392 0.28 7.99 14.92
C VAL A 392 0.40 9.50 15.07
N ASN A 393 -0.06 10.00 16.22
CA ASN A 393 -0.02 11.41 16.59
C ASN A 393 1.43 11.90 16.75
N THR A 394 2.05 12.24 15.62
CA THR A 394 3.23 13.08 15.50
C THR A 394 2.70 14.50 15.40
N GLY A 395 2.87 15.28 16.48
CA GLY A 395 2.06 16.48 16.77
C GLY A 395 1.92 17.48 15.62
N GLN A 396 0.70 18.03 15.50
CA GLN A 396 0.28 19.12 14.60
C GLN A 396 1.16 19.32 13.35
N LYS A 397 1.07 18.37 12.41
CA LYS A 397 1.81 18.45 11.15
C LYS A 397 1.33 19.62 10.30
N LYS A 398 2.27 20.49 9.92
CA LYS A 398 2.09 21.53 8.91
C LYS A 398 1.58 20.93 7.59
N ASN A 399 0.43 21.43 7.13
CA ASN A 399 -0.27 21.11 5.88
C ASN A 399 0.67 21.16 4.66
N ILE A 400 0.45 20.32 3.65
CA ILE A 400 1.28 20.23 2.43
C ILE A 400 1.46 21.61 1.76
N THR A 401 0.41 22.44 1.75
CA THR A 401 0.35 23.75 1.06
C THR A 401 0.93 24.92 1.84
N LEU A 402 1.48 24.66 3.04
CA LEU A 402 2.17 25.66 3.88
C LEU A 402 3.65 25.30 4.12
N ARG A 403 4.14 24.19 3.55
CA ARG A 403 5.53 23.77 3.76
C ARG A 403 6.52 24.68 3.04
N SER A 404 7.61 25.01 3.72
CA SER A 404 8.75 25.67 3.09
C SER A 404 9.50 24.71 2.15
N ASN A 405 10.32 25.24 1.23
CA ASN A 405 11.16 24.43 0.34
C ASN A 405 12.01 23.39 1.10
N ARG A 406 12.53 23.71 2.30
CA ARG A 406 13.32 22.76 3.09
C ARG A 406 12.49 21.64 3.72
N GLU A 407 11.21 21.88 3.98
CA GLU A 407 10.30 20.95 4.66
C GLU A 407 9.48 20.08 3.71
N SER A 408 9.39 20.47 2.44
CA SER A 408 8.84 19.66 1.37
C SER A 408 9.84 18.66 0.78
N ILE A 409 11.15 18.89 0.86
CA ILE A 409 12.19 17.96 0.35
C ILE A 409 11.97 16.53 0.88
N TYR A 410 11.79 16.32 2.18
CA TYR A 410 11.65 14.97 2.72
C TYR A 410 10.35 14.26 2.24
N PRO A 411 9.14 14.85 2.37
CA PRO A 411 7.93 14.23 1.82
C PRO A 411 7.97 14.03 0.30
N VAL A 412 8.48 15.00 -0.46
CA VAL A 412 8.61 14.89 -1.92
C VAL A 412 9.57 13.76 -2.27
N LEU A 413 10.77 13.71 -1.67
CA LEU A 413 11.77 12.66 -1.90
C LEU A 413 11.22 11.26 -1.66
N MET A 414 10.41 11.05 -0.61
CA MET A 414 9.75 9.76 -0.40
C MET A 414 8.88 9.38 -1.61
N VAL A 415 8.00 10.27 -2.05
CA VAL A 415 7.12 10.02 -3.21
C VAL A 415 7.92 9.93 -4.53
N THR A 416 9.02 10.67 -4.68
CA THR A 416 9.96 10.52 -5.80
C THR A 416 10.62 9.15 -5.82
N VAL A 417 10.99 8.59 -4.66
CA VAL A 417 11.52 7.22 -4.55
C VAL A 417 10.44 6.19 -4.88
N LEU A 418 9.19 6.38 -4.45
CA LEU A 418 8.06 5.56 -4.90
C LEU A 418 7.91 5.61 -6.42
N PHE A 419 8.00 6.79 -7.03
CA PHE A 419 7.97 6.97 -8.48
C PHE A 419 9.14 6.29 -9.20
N ALA A 420 10.37 6.36 -8.67
CA ALA A 420 11.53 5.64 -9.20
C ALA A 420 11.31 4.11 -9.17
N VAL A 421 10.85 3.62 -8.02
CA VAL A 421 10.58 2.20 -7.75
C VAL A 421 9.43 1.66 -8.59
N TRP A 422 8.36 2.44 -8.76
CA TRP A 422 7.24 2.11 -9.64
C TRP A 422 7.65 2.17 -11.12
N GLY A 423 8.35 3.21 -11.57
CA GLY A 423 8.88 3.29 -12.94
C GLY A 423 9.80 2.11 -13.28
N PHE A 424 10.54 1.62 -12.29
CA PHE A 424 11.29 0.37 -12.40
C PHE A 424 10.37 -0.84 -12.59
N ALA A 425 9.41 -1.07 -11.67
CA ALA A 425 8.47 -2.18 -11.79
C ALA A 425 7.64 -2.16 -13.09
N TYR A 426 7.27 -0.98 -13.58
CA TYR A 426 6.55 -0.78 -14.84
C TYR A 426 7.39 -1.18 -16.06
N GLY A 427 8.60 -0.63 -16.21
CA GLY A 427 9.50 -1.00 -17.32
C GLY A 427 9.89 -2.47 -17.30
N PHE A 428 9.84 -3.10 -16.12
CA PHE A 428 10.02 -4.53 -15.97
C PHE A 428 8.80 -5.32 -16.49
N LEU A 429 7.58 -4.92 -16.12
CA LEU A 429 6.35 -5.54 -16.60
C LEU A 429 6.19 -5.47 -18.12
N ASP A 430 6.58 -4.36 -18.75
CA ASP A 430 6.48 -4.19 -20.19
C ASP A 430 7.31 -5.24 -20.96
N VAL A 431 8.54 -5.50 -20.52
CA VAL A 431 9.38 -6.59 -21.09
C VAL A 431 8.75 -7.97 -20.83
N LEU A 432 8.19 -8.22 -19.64
CA LEU A 432 7.52 -9.50 -19.37
C LEU A 432 6.26 -9.68 -20.23
N ASN A 433 5.51 -8.61 -20.50
CA ASN A 433 4.35 -8.60 -21.38
C ASN A 433 4.75 -8.93 -22.83
N SER A 434 5.79 -8.26 -23.35
CA SER A 434 6.32 -8.51 -24.69
C SER A 434 6.78 -9.97 -24.86
N ARG A 435 7.54 -10.52 -23.91
CA ARG A 435 7.94 -11.94 -23.93
C ARG A 435 6.77 -12.90 -23.82
N PHE A 436 5.72 -12.53 -23.09
CA PHE A 436 4.51 -13.35 -23.06
C PHE A 436 3.80 -13.38 -24.43
N GLN A 437 3.69 -12.23 -25.10
CA GLN A 437 3.06 -12.14 -26.43
C GLN A 437 3.77 -13.01 -27.48
N GLU A 438 5.11 -13.03 -27.45
CA GLU A 438 5.94 -13.93 -28.27
C GLU A 438 5.62 -15.42 -28.00
N VAL A 439 5.63 -15.85 -26.73
CA VAL A 439 5.41 -17.26 -26.35
C VAL A 439 3.97 -17.72 -26.58
N ALA A 440 2.99 -16.82 -26.43
CA ALA A 440 1.58 -17.11 -26.67
C ALA A 440 1.17 -17.02 -28.15
N HIS A 441 2.11 -16.73 -29.06
CA HIS A 441 1.85 -16.49 -30.48
C HIS A 441 0.70 -15.49 -30.71
N THR A 442 0.72 -14.40 -29.95
CA THR A 442 -0.33 -13.38 -29.95
C THR A 442 -0.27 -12.58 -31.25
N SER A 443 -1.41 -12.41 -31.93
CA SER A 443 -1.45 -11.61 -33.16
C SER A 443 -1.26 -10.12 -32.89
N ASP A 444 -0.71 -9.36 -33.84
CA ASP A 444 -0.43 -7.92 -33.68
C ASP A 444 -1.63 -7.12 -33.13
N TRP A 445 -2.85 -7.38 -33.62
CA TRP A 445 -4.08 -6.74 -33.17
C TRP A 445 -4.43 -7.08 -31.71
N GLN A 446 -4.12 -8.29 -31.26
CA GLN A 446 -4.29 -8.70 -29.86
C GLN A 446 -3.25 -8.01 -28.96
N THR A 447 -2.01 -7.87 -29.41
CA THR A 447 -0.96 -7.10 -28.71
C THR A 447 -1.37 -5.63 -28.52
N VAL A 448 -1.85 -4.97 -29.58
CA VAL A 448 -2.37 -3.59 -29.51
C VAL A 448 -3.64 -3.51 -28.63
N GLY A 449 -4.50 -4.53 -28.67
CA GLY A 449 -5.66 -4.65 -27.78
C GLY A 449 -5.28 -4.79 -26.29
N GLN A 450 -4.17 -5.47 -25.98
CA GLN A 450 -3.65 -5.60 -24.61
C GLN A 450 -3.08 -4.28 -24.08
N HIS A 451 -2.31 -3.56 -24.89
CA HIS A 451 -1.85 -2.20 -24.59
C HIS A 451 -3.05 -1.26 -24.36
N SER A 452 -4.07 -1.35 -25.22
CA SER A 452 -5.30 -0.57 -25.09
C SER A 452 -6.08 -0.89 -23.81
N ALA A 453 -6.11 -2.16 -23.37
CA ALA A 453 -6.78 -2.56 -22.13
C ALA A 453 -6.09 -1.99 -20.87
N TYR A 454 -4.76 -1.89 -20.87
CA TYR A 454 -4.01 -1.20 -19.82
C TYR A 454 -4.44 0.28 -19.70
N TYR A 455 -4.47 1.01 -20.82
CA TYR A 455 -4.88 2.42 -20.84
C TYR A 455 -6.39 2.64 -20.66
N ALA A 456 -7.24 1.65 -20.95
CA ALA A 456 -8.64 1.67 -20.54
C ALA A 456 -8.79 1.62 -19.00
N GLY A 457 -7.87 0.94 -18.31
CA GLY A 457 -7.75 0.98 -16.85
C GLY A 457 -7.50 2.39 -16.31
N TYR A 458 -6.75 3.22 -17.05
CA TYR A 458 -6.53 4.63 -16.73
C TYR A 458 -7.78 5.51 -16.88
N LEU A 459 -8.75 5.15 -17.72
CA LEU A 459 -10.05 5.84 -17.77
C LEU A 459 -10.90 5.49 -16.53
N VAL A 460 -11.01 4.19 -16.24
CA VAL A 460 -11.98 3.69 -15.25
C VAL A 460 -11.48 3.87 -13.81
N GLY A 461 -10.21 3.60 -13.53
CA GLY A 461 -9.62 3.66 -12.18
C GLY A 461 -9.83 5.00 -11.48
N PRO A 462 -9.35 6.13 -12.06
CA PRO A 462 -9.50 7.45 -11.49
C PRO A 462 -10.95 7.90 -11.38
N LEU A 463 -11.78 7.66 -12.40
CA LEU A 463 -13.17 8.14 -12.41
C LEU A 463 -14.09 7.39 -11.45
N THR A 464 -13.78 6.12 -11.13
CA THR A 464 -14.59 5.27 -10.25
C THR A 464 -14.05 5.24 -8.82
N PHE A 465 -13.31 4.19 -8.44
CA PHE A 465 -12.85 3.99 -7.07
C PHE A 465 -11.71 4.94 -6.68
N GLY A 466 -10.81 5.30 -7.61
CA GLY A 466 -9.68 6.19 -7.35
C GLY A 466 -10.13 7.55 -6.81
N ARG A 467 -11.09 8.20 -7.49
CA ARG A 467 -11.71 9.46 -7.03
C ARG A 467 -12.38 9.34 -5.66
N LEU A 468 -13.10 8.24 -5.40
CA LEU A 468 -13.76 8.01 -4.11
C LEU A 468 -12.72 7.87 -2.98
N VAL A 469 -11.67 7.08 -3.21
CA VAL A 469 -10.53 6.92 -2.28
C VAL A 469 -9.86 8.27 -2.03
N PHE A 470 -9.54 9.02 -3.09
CA PHE A 470 -8.82 10.29 -2.95
C PHE A 470 -9.64 11.35 -2.20
N LYS A 471 -10.94 11.41 -2.46
CA LYS A 471 -11.84 12.38 -1.83
C LYS A 471 -12.13 12.05 -0.37
N ILE A 472 -12.36 10.78 -0.04
CA ILE A 472 -12.78 10.36 1.31
C ILE A 472 -11.59 10.07 2.24
N TRP A 473 -10.47 9.53 1.73
CA TRP A 473 -9.33 9.09 2.54
C TRP A 473 -8.00 9.79 2.22
N GLY A 474 -7.97 10.71 1.24
CA GLY A 474 -6.81 11.56 0.98
C GLY A 474 -5.65 10.89 0.23
N PHE A 475 -4.54 11.61 0.12
CA PHE A 475 -3.36 11.25 -0.69
C PHE A 475 -2.75 9.90 -0.30
N LYS A 476 -2.58 9.65 1.01
CA LYS A 476 -1.94 8.43 1.53
C LYS A 476 -2.71 7.17 1.14
N ALA A 477 -4.04 7.25 1.13
CA ALA A 477 -4.90 6.13 0.77
C ALA A 477 -4.82 5.76 -0.72
N CYS A 478 -4.62 6.74 -1.62
CA CYS A 478 -4.35 6.47 -3.03
C CYS A 478 -3.11 5.57 -3.22
N TYR A 479 -2.04 5.81 -2.44
CA TYR A 479 -0.83 4.97 -2.51
C TYR A 479 -1.09 3.53 -2.07
N MET A 480 -1.77 3.33 -0.95
CA MET A 480 -2.04 2.00 -0.41
C MET A 480 -3.01 1.20 -1.31
N VAL A 481 -4.09 1.83 -1.77
CA VAL A 481 -5.08 1.19 -2.66
C VAL A 481 -4.49 0.93 -4.04
N GLY A 482 -3.79 1.91 -4.63
CA GLY A 482 -3.19 1.77 -5.95
C GLY A 482 -2.16 0.63 -6.00
N LEU A 483 -1.23 0.56 -5.04
CA LEU A 483 -0.25 -0.53 -4.93
C LEU A 483 -0.93 -1.90 -4.71
N SER A 484 -2.01 -1.94 -3.93
CA SER A 484 -2.76 -3.19 -3.67
C SER A 484 -3.53 -3.68 -4.89
N VAL A 485 -4.17 -2.79 -5.65
CA VAL A 485 -4.87 -3.12 -6.92
C VAL A 485 -3.85 -3.52 -7.98
N TYR A 486 -2.72 -2.82 -8.06
CA TYR A 486 -1.61 -3.17 -8.95
C TYR A 486 -1.03 -4.56 -8.64
N ALA A 487 -0.75 -4.86 -7.37
CA ALA A 487 -0.30 -6.16 -6.91
C ALA A 487 -1.31 -7.30 -7.22
N CYS A 488 -2.61 -7.01 -7.09
CA CYS A 488 -3.68 -7.93 -7.47
C CYS A 488 -3.66 -8.19 -8.99
N GLY A 489 -3.56 -7.16 -9.82
CA GLY A 489 -3.46 -7.28 -11.28
C GLY A 489 -2.25 -8.12 -11.73
N ALA A 490 -1.10 -7.93 -11.08
CA ALA A 490 0.11 -8.72 -11.30
C ALA A 490 -0.05 -10.20 -10.89
N LEU A 491 -0.83 -10.51 -9.85
CA LEU A 491 -1.15 -11.90 -9.49
C LEU A 491 -2.17 -12.53 -10.43
N VAL A 492 -3.11 -11.74 -10.98
CA VAL A 492 -4.06 -12.18 -12.02
C VAL A 492 -3.39 -12.40 -13.39
N PHE A 493 -2.16 -11.93 -13.58
CA PHE A 493 -1.34 -12.31 -14.75
C PHE A 493 -0.91 -13.79 -14.71
N TRP A 494 -0.51 -14.30 -13.55
CA TRP A 494 -0.04 -15.69 -13.38
C TRP A 494 -1.03 -16.75 -13.91
N PRO A 495 -2.33 -16.79 -13.54
CA PRO A 495 -3.27 -17.77 -14.07
C PRO A 495 -3.56 -17.52 -15.56
N SER A 496 -3.48 -16.27 -16.02
CA SER A 496 -3.61 -15.93 -17.44
C SER A 496 -2.51 -16.61 -18.26
N ALA A 497 -1.26 -16.59 -17.76
CA ALA A 497 -0.10 -17.22 -18.39
C ALA A 497 -0.09 -18.75 -18.29
N VAL A 498 -0.59 -19.30 -17.19
CA VAL A 498 -0.76 -20.75 -17.04
C VAL A 498 -1.85 -21.29 -17.98
N LEU A 499 -2.90 -20.50 -18.25
CA LEU A 499 -4.02 -20.89 -19.10
C LEU A 499 -3.89 -20.46 -20.58
N ASN A 500 -2.84 -19.70 -20.94
CA ASN A 500 -2.68 -19.06 -22.26
C ASN A 500 -3.95 -18.35 -22.75
N SER A 501 -4.64 -17.64 -21.85
CA SER A 501 -5.98 -17.09 -22.10
C SER A 501 -5.95 -15.58 -22.35
N PHE A 502 -6.03 -15.18 -23.62
CA PHE A 502 -6.01 -13.77 -24.02
C PHE A 502 -7.04 -12.88 -23.29
N PRO A 503 -8.32 -13.28 -23.09
CA PRO A 503 -9.28 -12.49 -22.30
C PRO A 503 -8.85 -12.29 -20.84
N ALA A 504 -8.19 -13.28 -20.23
CA ALA A 504 -7.66 -13.16 -18.87
C ALA A 504 -6.50 -12.15 -18.82
N PHE A 505 -5.66 -12.08 -19.86
CA PHE A 505 -4.64 -11.04 -20.00
C PHE A 505 -5.20 -9.64 -20.14
N LEU A 506 -6.27 -9.45 -20.91
CA LEU A 506 -6.93 -8.15 -21.02
C LEU A 506 -7.43 -7.68 -19.65
N ILE A 507 -8.06 -8.57 -18.88
CA ILE A 507 -8.54 -8.28 -17.52
C ILE A 507 -7.36 -7.98 -16.57
N SER A 508 -6.29 -8.78 -16.62
CA SER A 508 -5.08 -8.55 -15.82
C SER A 508 -4.46 -7.17 -16.08
N ASN A 509 -4.22 -6.83 -17.35
CA ASN A 509 -3.61 -5.55 -17.74
C ASN A 509 -4.52 -4.36 -17.40
N PHE A 510 -5.84 -4.50 -17.57
CA PHE A 510 -6.82 -3.51 -17.14
C PHE A 510 -6.80 -3.25 -15.62
N ILE A 511 -6.72 -4.31 -14.79
CA ILE A 511 -6.59 -4.17 -13.33
C ILE A 511 -5.28 -3.49 -12.96
N VAL A 512 -4.17 -3.86 -13.62
CA VAL A 512 -2.87 -3.21 -13.44
C VAL A 512 -2.96 -1.70 -13.75
N GLY A 513 -3.49 -1.31 -14.91
CA GLY A 513 -3.66 0.10 -15.28
C GLY A 513 -4.60 0.87 -14.34
N ALA A 514 -5.66 0.24 -13.83
CA ALA A 514 -6.55 0.83 -12.83
C ALA A 514 -5.85 1.05 -11.46
N GLY A 515 -4.92 0.17 -11.08
CA GLY A 515 -4.08 0.34 -9.90
C GLY A 515 -3.06 1.46 -10.04
N LEU A 516 -2.34 1.49 -11.17
CA LEU A 516 -1.30 2.49 -11.44
C LEU A 516 -1.86 3.90 -11.63
N SER A 517 -2.97 4.05 -12.34
CA SER A 517 -3.69 5.32 -12.43
C SER A 517 -4.18 5.84 -11.06
N THR A 518 -4.53 4.94 -10.12
CA THR A 518 -4.85 5.33 -8.74
C THR A 518 -3.62 5.82 -7.97
N LEU A 519 -2.42 5.34 -8.28
CA LEU A 519 -1.17 5.87 -7.71
C LEU A 519 -0.87 7.27 -8.22
N GLU A 520 -0.92 7.46 -9.54
CA GLU A 520 -0.69 8.75 -10.18
C GLU A 520 -1.68 9.83 -9.73
N LEU A 521 -2.94 9.45 -9.51
CA LEU A 521 -3.98 10.31 -8.97
C LEU A 521 -3.60 10.93 -7.62
N GLY A 522 -2.88 10.20 -6.77
CA GLY A 522 -2.33 10.74 -5.53
C GLY A 522 -0.97 11.43 -5.72
N ALA A 523 -0.07 10.84 -6.50
CA ALA A 523 1.34 11.21 -6.53
C ALA A 523 1.63 12.52 -7.27
N ASN A 524 1.07 12.69 -8.48
CA ASN A 524 1.29 13.90 -9.29
C ASN A 524 0.82 15.18 -8.56
N PRO A 525 -0.41 15.27 -8.00
CA PRO A 525 -0.81 16.45 -7.24
C PRO A 525 -0.08 16.58 -5.91
N PHE A 526 0.34 15.49 -5.25
CA PHE A 526 1.13 15.59 -4.01
C PHE A 526 2.46 16.31 -4.24
N ILE A 527 3.22 15.92 -5.26
CA ILE A 527 4.53 16.54 -5.58
C ILE A 527 4.35 18.00 -6.01
N ALA A 528 3.32 18.29 -6.81
CA ALA A 528 3.01 19.65 -7.24
C ALA A 528 2.62 20.57 -6.07
N LEU A 529 1.80 20.08 -5.12
CA LEU A 529 1.26 20.86 -4.00
C LEU A 529 2.15 20.88 -2.74
N CYS A 530 3.07 19.94 -2.57
CA CYS A 530 3.94 19.88 -1.40
C CYS A 530 5.10 20.89 -1.52
N GLY A 531 4.90 22.07 -0.94
CA GLY A 531 5.85 23.18 -0.96
C GLY A 531 5.35 24.41 -1.74
N PRO A 532 6.20 25.44 -1.89
CA PRO A 532 5.82 26.71 -2.53
C PRO A 532 5.26 26.51 -3.95
N PRO A 533 4.16 27.20 -4.32
CA PRO A 533 3.47 27.02 -5.60
C PRO A 533 4.24 27.54 -6.82
N GLU A 534 5.28 28.34 -6.60
CA GLU A 534 6.22 28.85 -7.62
C GLU A 534 6.96 27.74 -8.36
N TYR A 535 7.31 26.66 -7.66
CA TYR A 535 8.19 25.59 -8.15
C TYR A 535 7.44 24.26 -8.38
N ALA A 536 6.12 24.30 -8.56
CA ALA A 536 5.30 23.10 -8.69
C ALA A 536 5.67 22.27 -9.92
N GLU A 537 5.82 22.92 -11.08
CA GLU A 537 6.25 22.33 -12.35
C GLU A 537 7.66 21.74 -12.24
N ALA A 538 8.62 22.52 -11.70
CA ALA A 538 10.00 22.07 -11.52
C ALA A 538 10.11 20.84 -10.61
N ARG A 539 9.38 20.80 -9.49
CA ARG A 539 9.34 19.62 -8.58
C ARG A 539 8.75 18.39 -9.27
N LEU A 540 7.67 18.57 -10.04
CA LEU A 540 7.00 17.47 -10.71
C LEU A 540 7.84 16.93 -11.88
N ASN A 541 8.40 17.81 -12.71
CA ASN A 541 9.38 17.46 -13.76
C ASN A 541 10.57 16.68 -13.16
N LEU A 542 11.18 17.17 -12.08
CA LEU A 542 12.32 16.51 -11.44
C LEU A 542 11.95 15.10 -10.94
N SER A 543 10.79 14.94 -10.29
CA SER A 543 10.35 13.63 -9.78
C SER A 543 10.03 12.64 -10.91
N GLN A 544 9.39 13.13 -11.98
CA GLN A 544 9.08 12.39 -13.19
C GLN A 544 10.34 12.07 -14.02
N ALA A 545 11.44 12.84 -13.87
CA ALA A 545 12.74 12.52 -14.46
C ALA A 545 13.40 11.32 -13.74
N VAL A 546 13.36 11.30 -12.40
CA VAL A 546 13.87 10.16 -11.61
C VAL A 546 13.06 8.88 -11.88
N GLN A 547 11.74 8.99 -12.09
CA GLN A 547 10.91 7.87 -12.59
C GLN A 547 11.44 7.33 -13.93
N ALA A 548 11.72 8.21 -14.89
CA ALA A 548 12.16 7.83 -16.23
C ALA A 548 13.50 7.05 -16.21
N VAL A 549 14.40 7.37 -15.27
CA VAL A 549 15.62 6.60 -15.03
C VAL A 549 15.31 5.15 -14.60
N GLY A 550 14.29 4.94 -13.75
CA GLY A 550 13.83 3.61 -13.36
C GLY A 550 13.34 2.78 -14.57
N SER A 551 12.58 3.38 -15.47
CA SER A 551 12.12 2.71 -16.70
C SER A 551 13.23 2.42 -17.71
N ILE A 552 14.35 3.15 -17.72
CA ILE A 552 15.51 2.83 -18.58
C ILE A 552 16.28 1.61 -18.06
N ILE A 553 16.50 1.53 -16.74
CA ILE A 553 17.31 0.47 -16.12
C ILE A 553 16.60 -0.90 -16.23
N SER A 554 15.26 -0.91 -16.20
CA SER A 554 14.49 -2.15 -16.01
C SER A 554 14.51 -3.11 -17.20
N PRO A 555 14.31 -2.67 -18.46
CA PRO A 555 14.42 -3.56 -19.61
C PRO A 555 15.82 -4.16 -19.78
N ILE A 556 16.86 -3.36 -19.50
CA ILE A 556 18.27 -3.78 -19.56
C ILE A 556 18.54 -4.87 -18.53
N LEU A 557 18.06 -4.67 -17.29
CA LEU A 557 18.22 -5.64 -16.21
C LEU A 557 17.39 -6.91 -16.48
N ALA A 558 16.14 -6.79 -16.91
CA ALA A 558 15.28 -7.91 -17.27
C ALA A 558 15.93 -8.79 -18.36
N LYS A 559 16.39 -8.18 -19.46
CA LYS A 559 17.08 -8.89 -20.57
C LYS A 559 18.34 -9.62 -20.10
N LYS A 560 19.10 -9.06 -19.15
CA LYS A 560 20.37 -9.64 -18.67
C LYS A 560 20.22 -10.67 -17.55
N VAL A 561 19.23 -10.51 -16.67
CA VAL A 561 19.10 -11.31 -15.43
C VAL A 561 18.04 -12.41 -15.55
N LEU A 562 16.92 -12.17 -16.24
CA LEU A 562 15.85 -13.17 -16.37
C LEU A 562 15.89 -13.99 -17.66
N PHE A 563 16.54 -13.47 -18.71
CA PHE A 563 16.50 -14.08 -20.04
C PHE A 563 17.90 -14.49 -20.54
N PRO A 564 18.67 -15.31 -19.79
CA PRO A 564 19.83 -15.99 -20.37
C PRO A 564 19.36 -16.94 -21.49
N ALA A 565 20.25 -17.24 -22.44
CA ALA A 565 19.89 -17.83 -23.74
C ALA A 565 19.38 -19.30 -23.73
N ASN A 566 19.08 -19.89 -22.57
CA ASN A 566 18.63 -21.28 -22.44
C ASN A 566 17.17 -21.36 -21.97
N ALA A 567 16.39 -22.23 -22.60
CA ALA A 567 14.93 -22.19 -22.56
C ALA A 567 14.31 -22.67 -21.22
N ALA A 568 13.77 -21.72 -20.44
CA ALA A 568 12.72 -21.97 -19.45
C ALA A 568 11.75 -20.78 -19.26
N SER A 569 11.63 -19.94 -20.30
CA SER A 569 11.15 -18.55 -20.26
C SER A 569 9.81 -18.32 -19.55
N LEU A 570 8.81 -19.17 -19.76
CA LEU A 570 7.46 -18.90 -19.24
C LEU A 570 7.33 -19.09 -17.72
N ILE A 571 8.17 -19.93 -17.11
CA ILE A 571 8.20 -20.15 -15.66
C ILE A 571 8.88 -18.98 -14.95
N ASP A 572 10.00 -18.49 -15.49
CA ASP A 572 10.78 -17.41 -14.88
C ASP A 572 10.03 -16.05 -14.97
N VAL A 573 9.23 -15.87 -16.03
CA VAL A 573 8.23 -14.78 -16.13
C VAL A 573 7.21 -14.86 -14.98
N GLN A 574 6.60 -16.02 -14.73
CA GLN A 574 5.60 -16.21 -13.66
C GLN A 574 6.17 -15.83 -12.29
N TRP A 575 7.35 -16.36 -11.94
CA TRP A 575 8.04 -16.02 -10.68
C TRP A 575 8.28 -14.52 -10.51
N THR A 576 8.58 -13.81 -11.60
CA THR A 576 8.83 -12.37 -11.49
C THR A 576 7.55 -11.57 -11.29
N TYR A 577 6.42 -11.96 -11.89
CA TYR A 577 5.12 -11.36 -11.57
C TYR A 577 4.75 -11.51 -10.09
N LEU A 578 5.02 -12.67 -9.49
CA LEU A 578 4.83 -12.90 -8.06
C LEU A 578 5.77 -12.04 -7.21
N GLY A 579 7.04 -11.94 -7.58
CA GLY A 579 8.02 -11.06 -6.93
C GLY A 579 7.61 -9.58 -6.97
N ILE A 580 7.18 -9.09 -8.14
CA ILE A 580 6.65 -7.72 -8.33
C ILE A 580 5.41 -7.50 -7.44
N SER A 581 4.50 -8.48 -7.34
CA SER A 581 3.32 -8.35 -6.48
C SER A 581 3.67 -8.25 -5.00
N PHE A 582 4.49 -9.18 -4.46
CA PHE A 582 4.92 -9.11 -3.07
C PHE A 582 5.68 -7.82 -2.76
N PHE A 583 6.50 -7.34 -3.69
CA PHE A 583 7.22 -6.09 -3.57
C PHE A 583 6.28 -4.87 -3.49
N ASN A 584 5.25 -4.81 -4.34
CA ASN A 584 4.21 -3.78 -4.28
C ASN A 584 3.43 -3.80 -2.95
N ILE A 585 3.13 -4.98 -2.42
CA ILE A 585 2.44 -5.14 -1.14
C ILE A 585 3.34 -4.71 0.03
N ALA A 586 4.62 -5.08 0.01
CA ALA A 586 5.60 -4.59 0.99
C ALA A 586 5.71 -3.05 0.93
N LEU A 587 5.71 -2.47 -0.26
CA LEU A 587 5.73 -1.02 -0.46
C LEU A 587 4.44 -0.37 0.07
N ALA A 588 3.27 -0.97 -0.13
CA ALA A 588 2.00 -0.49 0.43
C ALA A 588 2.01 -0.49 1.97
N VAL A 589 2.60 -1.51 2.59
CA VAL A 589 2.79 -1.60 4.05
C VAL A 589 3.79 -0.54 4.54
N ILE A 590 4.89 -0.31 3.83
CA ILE A 590 5.82 0.79 4.15
C ILE A 590 5.07 2.12 4.11
N TYR A 591 4.32 2.40 3.03
CA TYR A 591 3.53 3.62 2.91
C TYR A 591 2.41 3.77 3.94
N PHE A 592 1.87 2.67 4.48
CA PHE A 592 0.96 2.72 5.64
C PHE A 592 1.66 3.27 6.88
N TYR A 593 2.93 2.93 7.14
CA TYR A 593 3.68 3.45 8.29
C TYR A 593 4.36 4.80 8.06
N VAL A 594 4.68 5.18 6.81
CA VAL A 594 5.29 6.49 6.53
C VAL A 594 4.32 7.64 6.92
N PRO A 595 4.77 8.63 7.71
CA PRO A 595 3.95 9.75 8.14
C PRO A 595 3.88 10.85 7.05
N LEU A 596 3.24 10.53 5.93
CA LEU A 596 2.96 11.53 4.88
C LEU A 596 2.01 12.62 5.40
N PRO A 597 2.25 13.91 5.06
CA PRO A 597 1.31 14.99 5.36
C PRO A 597 0.10 14.94 4.41
N GLU A 598 -1.09 15.22 4.92
CA GLU A 598 -2.33 15.28 4.14
C GLU A 598 -2.84 16.73 3.99
N ALA A 599 -3.81 16.92 3.09
CA ALA A 599 -4.56 18.17 2.97
C ALA A 599 -6.06 17.89 2.76
N THR A 600 -6.90 18.61 3.50
CA THR A 600 -8.36 18.61 3.34
C THR A 600 -8.78 19.50 2.17
N ASP A 601 -10.03 19.35 1.71
CA ASP A 601 -10.56 20.15 0.60
C ASP A 601 -10.60 21.65 0.96
N ASP A 602 -10.89 21.97 2.22
CA ASP A 602 -10.85 23.35 2.75
C ASP A 602 -9.42 23.92 2.79
N GLN A 603 -8.43 23.10 3.14
CA GLN A 603 -7.02 23.49 3.14
C GLN A 603 -6.45 23.73 1.74
N LEU A 604 -6.97 23.03 0.74
CA LEU A 604 -6.66 23.25 -0.67
C LEU A 604 -7.38 24.51 -1.19
N GLU A 605 -8.62 24.75 -0.75
CA GLU A 605 -9.39 25.97 -1.01
C GLU A 605 -8.65 27.22 -0.50
N ASP A 606 -8.24 27.22 0.77
CA ASP A 606 -7.43 28.30 1.39
C ASP A 606 -6.12 28.55 0.64
N ALA A 607 -5.45 27.49 0.15
CA ALA A 607 -4.24 27.63 -0.65
C ALA A 607 -4.51 28.30 -2.01
N SER A 608 -5.63 27.96 -2.66
CA SER A 608 -6.03 28.58 -3.93
C SER A 608 -6.44 30.06 -3.76
N GLN A 609 -7.12 30.40 -2.67
CA GLN A 609 -7.53 31.78 -2.37
C GLN A 609 -6.33 32.69 -2.07
N ARG A 610 -5.27 32.16 -1.43
CA ARG A 610 -4.03 32.90 -1.18
C ARG A 610 -3.19 33.13 -2.44
N THR A 611 -3.26 32.23 -3.41
CA THR A 611 -2.37 32.23 -4.59
C THR A 611 -2.98 32.89 -5.83
N VAL A 612 -4.27 32.65 -6.11
CA VAL A 612 -4.92 33.13 -7.35
C VAL A 612 -6.36 33.65 -7.12
N PRO A 613 -6.62 34.56 -6.17
CA PRO A 613 -7.98 34.98 -5.80
C PRO A 613 -8.76 35.56 -6.99
N HIS A 614 -8.24 36.61 -7.62
CA HIS A 614 -8.92 37.32 -8.72
C HIS A 614 -8.96 36.54 -10.04
N ALA A 615 -7.97 35.68 -10.31
CA ALA A 615 -7.93 34.93 -11.57
C ALA A 615 -8.98 33.80 -11.63
N ARG A 616 -9.39 33.30 -10.47
CA ARG A 616 -10.36 32.19 -10.33
C ARG A 616 -11.81 32.61 -10.60
N GLU A 617 -12.12 33.89 -10.42
CA GLU A 617 -13.45 34.47 -10.66
C GLU A 617 -13.63 34.99 -12.08
N ALA A 618 -12.55 35.10 -12.85
CA ALA A 618 -12.61 35.52 -14.25
C ALA A 618 -13.51 34.59 -15.08
N THR A 619 -14.43 35.19 -15.84
CA THR A 619 -15.32 34.49 -16.77
C THR A 619 -15.04 34.88 -18.21
N VAL A 620 -15.10 33.92 -19.13
CA VAL A 620 -15.15 34.16 -20.57
C VAL A 620 -16.61 33.99 -21.03
N LYS A 621 -17.07 34.89 -21.92
CA LYS A 621 -18.37 34.77 -22.58
C LYS A 621 -18.26 33.72 -23.68
N LEU A 622 -18.97 32.61 -23.55
CA LEU A 622 -19.06 31.57 -24.57
C LEU A 622 -20.49 31.60 -25.13
N GLY A 623 -20.69 32.41 -26.17
CA GLY A 623 -22.02 32.78 -26.64
C GLY A 623 -22.80 33.53 -25.55
N SER A 624 -24.04 33.08 -25.29
CA SER A 624 -24.95 33.70 -24.32
C SER A 624 -24.61 33.41 -22.85
N ARG A 625 -23.79 32.38 -22.55
CA ARG A 625 -23.44 31.99 -21.16
C ARG A 625 -22.01 32.40 -20.80
N SER A 626 -21.83 32.94 -19.59
CA SER A 626 -20.51 33.18 -19.00
C SER A 626 -20.02 31.92 -18.28
N VAL A 627 -18.81 31.46 -18.64
CA VAL A 627 -18.17 30.27 -18.04
C VAL A 627 -16.89 30.71 -17.33
N LYS A 628 -16.63 30.18 -16.13
CA LYS A 628 -15.39 30.47 -15.39
C LYS A 628 -14.17 29.94 -16.16
N VAL A 629 -13.15 30.79 -16.30
CA VAL A 629 -11.87 30.48 -16.96
C VAL A 629 -11.22 29.24 -16.36
N LEU A 630 -11.41 29.01 -15.06
CA LEU A 630 -10.96 27.80 -14.35
C LEU A 630 -11.40 26.50 -15.04
N TRP A 631 -12.70 26.36 -15.34
CA TRP A 631 -13.24 25.14 -15.96
C TRP A 631 -12.86 25.00 -17.43
N VAL A 632 -12.75 26.11 -18.16
CA VAL A 632 -12.24 26.12 -19.55
C VAL A 632 -10.77 25.70 -19.59
N SER A 633 -9.95 26.22 -18.67
CA SER A 633 -8.54 25.88 -18.55
C SER A 633 -8.34 24.41 -18.18
N LEU A 634 -9.14 23.87 -17.26
CA LEU A 634 -9.14 22.45 -16.92
C LEU A 634 -9.56 21.57 -18.11
N ALA A 635 -10.63 21.95 -18.83
CA ALA A 635 -11.08 21.19 -20.01
C ALA A 635 -10.01 21.17 -21.12
N MET A 636 -9.36 22.30 -21.38
CA MET A 636 -8.25 22.38 -22.33
C MET A 636 -7.03 21.58 -21.86
N ALA A 637 -6.71 21.58 -20.56
CA ALA A 637 -5.62 20.77 -20.00
C ALA A 637 -5.91 19.26 -20.12
N VAL A 638 -7.14 18.83 -19.80
CA VAL A 638 -7.60 17.44 -19.94
C VAL A 638 -7.55 16.99 -21.41
N PHE A 639 -8.01 17.83 -22.35
CA PHE A 639 -7.91 17.54 -23.78
C PHE A 639 -6.44 17.46 -24.26
N SER A 640 -5.61 18.42 -23.83
CA SER A 640 -4.18 18.47 -24.15
C SER A 640 -3.44 17.22 -23.64
N GLN A 641 -3.74 16.80 -22.41
CA GLN A 641 -3.23 15.58 -21.79
C GLN A 641 -3.64 14.32 -22.57
N PHE A 642 -4.91 14.23 -23.01
CA PHE A 642 -5.43 13.11 -23.79
C PHE A 642 -4.74 12.99 -25.14
N CYS A 643 -4.60 14.10 -25.86
CA CYS A 643 -3.89 14.13 -27.12
C CYS A 643 -2.38 13.87 -26.95
N TYR A 644 -1.74 14.42 -25.91
CA TYR A 644 -0.33 14.17 -25.62
C TYR A 644 -0.03 12.68 -25.39
N VAL A 645 -0.73 12.03 -24.44
CA VAL A 645 -0.48 10.60 -24.15
C VAL A 645 -0.82 9.74 -25.37
N GLY A 646 -1.85 10.13 -26.13
CA GLY A 646 -2.15 9.54 -27.42
C GLY A 646 -0.96 9.51 -28.38
N GLY A 647 -0.31 10.64 -28.61
CA GLY A 647 0.86 10.75 -29.47
C GLY A 647 2.10 10.06 -28.92
N GLN A 648 2.34 10.17 -27.61
CA GLN A 648 3.51 9.60 -26.91
C GLN A 648 3.46 8.07 -26.90
N GLU A 649 2.31 7.46 -26.63
CA GLU A 649 2.14 6.00 -26.72
C GLU A 649 2.16 5.49 -28.17
N SER A 650 1.62 6.27 -29.12
CA SER A 650 1.67 5.93 -30.55
C SER A 650 3.12 5.94 -31.08
N THR A 651 3.94 6.87 -30.58
CA THR A 651 5.38 6.97 -30.86
C THR A 651 6.12 5.76 -30.26
N SER A 652 5.84 5.42 -29.00
CA SER A 652 6.49 4.30 -28.29
C SER A 652 6.15 2.93 -28.91
N THR A 653 4.88 2.65 -29.16
CA THR A 653 4.43 1.36 -29.74
C THR A 653 4.92 1.15 -31.18
N SER A 654 5.11 2.24 -31.94
CA SER A 654 5.55 2.19 -33.34
C SER A 654 7.07 2.33 -33.52
N TYR A 655 7.84 2.46 -32.43
CA TYR A 655 9.26 2.81 -32.47
C TYR A 655 10.11 1.79 -33.26
N ASN A 656 9.93 0.50 -32.97
CA ASN A 656 10.65 -0.59 -33.68
C ASN A 656 10.30 -0.64 -35.17
N GLU A 657 9.04 -0.36 -35.50
CA GLU A 657 8.49 -0.38 -36.87
C GLU A 657 8.78 0.92 -37.66
N TYR A 658 9.30 1.94 -36.98
CA TYR A 658 9.96 3.09 -37.60
C TYR A 658 11.42 2.76 -37.94
N LEU A 659 12.17 2.26 -36.97
CA LEU A 659 13.59 1.92 -37.14
C LEU A 659 13.81 0.84 -38.21
N SER A 660 12.96 -0.20 -38.24
CA SER A 660 13.02 -1.26 -39.26
C SER A 660 12.95 -0.75 -40.70
N ARG A 661 12.31 0.41 -40.93
CA ARG A 661 12.19 1.06 -42.24
C ARG A 661 13.28 2.10 -42.50
N VAL A 662 13.64 2.87 -41.48
CA VAL A 662 14.58 3.99 -41.59
C VAL A 662 16.04 3.52 -41.63
N MET A 663 16.38 2.47 -40.88
CA MET A 663 17.70 1.84 -40.85
C MET A 663 17.59 0.37 -40.40
N PRO A 664 17.33 -0.59 -41.31
CA PRO A 664 17.09 -2.00 -40.96
C PRO A 664 18.24 -2.70 -40.22
N SER A 665 19.47 -2.18 -40.30
CA SER A 665 20.68 -2.77 -39.74
C SER A 665 21.00 -2.36 -38.29
N ILE A 666 20.19 -1.50 -37.67
CA ILE A 666 20.44 -0.99 -36.31
C ILE A 666 19.74 -1.86 -35.25
N ASP A 667 20.38 -2.10 -34.09
CA ASP A 667 19.73 -2.79 -32.97
C ASP A 667 18.65 -1.87 -32.35
N PRO A 668 17.36 -2.20 -32.47
CA PRO A 668 16.28 -1.31 -32.02
C PRO A 668 16.28 -1.14 -30.49
N VAL A 669 16.76 -2.14 -29.74
CA VAL A 669 16.75 -2.10 -28.27
C VAL A 669 17.73 -1.04 -27.74
N SER A 670 18.95 -0.95 -28.29
CA SER A 670 19.90 0.10 -27.94
C SER A 670 19.40 1.49 -28.31
N GLN A 671 18.76 1.65 -29.48
CA GLN A 671 18.21 2.93 -29.90
C GLN A 671 17.05 3.37 -29.02
N GLN A 672 16.14 2.46 -28.65
CA GLN A 672 15.05 2.75 -27.74
C GLN A 672 15.57 3.19 -26.36
N ALA A 673 16.65 2.58 -25.87
CA ALA A 673 17.32 3.03 -24.64
C ALA A 673 17.92 4.45 -24.77
N TYR A 674 18.50 4.82 -25.90
CA TYR A 674 18.94 6.21 -26.16
C TYR A 674 17.75 7.18 -26.22
N GLY A 675 16.64 6.79 -26.86
CA GLY A 675 15.39 7.58 -26.90
C GLY A 675 14.81 7.84 -25.51
N HIS A 676 14.65 6.81 -24.67
CA HIS A 676 14.22 6.98 -23.28
C HIS A 676 15.23 7.78 -22.44
N THR A 677 16.53 7.68 -22.73
CA THR A 677 17.55 8.54 -22.08
C THR A 677 17.35 10.01 -22.46
N ALA A 678 17.10 10.32 -23.72
CA ALA A 678 16.79 11.68 -24.17
C ALA A 678 15.52 12.24 -23.50
N PHE A 679 14.48 11.41 -23.38
CA PHE A 679 13.23 11.71 -22.66
C PHE A 679 13.44 11.98 -21.16
N ALA A 680 14.34 11.25 -20.50
CA ALA A 680 14.69 11.50 -19.10
C ALA A 680 15.50 12.80 -18.94
N VAL A 681 16.48 13.04 -19.82
CA VAL A 681 17.32 14.25 -19.83
C VAL A 681 16.49 15.50 -20.07
N SER A 682 15.51 15.47 -20.99
CA SER A 682 14.66 16.63 -21.24
C SER A 682 13.79 16.99 -20.03
N ARG A 683 13.30 16.02 -19.24
CA ARG A 683 12.60 16.27 -17.97
C ARG A 683 13.49 16.95 -16.93
N PHE A 684 14.76 16.53 -16.80
CA PHE A 684 15.73 17.24 -15.95
C PHE A 684 16.00 18.67 -16.44
N LEU A 685 16.16 18.85 -17.76
CA LEU A 685 16.37 20.17 -18.36
C LEU A 685 15.16 21.09 -18.17
N ALA A 686 13.94 20.59 -18.35
CA ALA A 686 12.71 21.35 -18.12
C ALA A 686 12.53 21.71 -16.64
N ALA A 687 12.86 20.80 -15.71
CA ALA A 687 12.87 21.11 -14.28
C ALA A 687 13.79 22.30 -13.94
N PHE A 688 14.91 22.44 -14.65
CA PHE A 688 15.84 23.55 -14.53
C PHE A 688 15.30 24.83 -15.21
N ILE A 689 14.81 24.73 -16.45
CA ILE A 689 14.23 25.85 -17.21
C ILE A 689 13.05 26.50 -16.46
N ASP A 690 12.16 25.69 -15.88
CA ASP A 690 10.94 26.13 -15.18
C ASP A 690 11.23 26.90 -13.87
N ILE A 691 12.50 27.02 -13.44
CA ILE A 691 12.93 27.87 -12.31
C ILE A 691 12.98 29.35 -12.71
N TRP A 692 13.33 29.66 -13.97
CA TRP A 692 13.50 31.04 -14.46
C TRP A 692 12.49 31.42 -15.55
N VAL A 693 12.13 30.47 -16.41
CA VAL A 693 11.19 30.68 -17.52
C VAL A 693 9.79 30.32 -17.04
N LYS A 694 8.79 31.14 -17.39
CA LYS A 694 7.39 30.83 -17.06
C LYS A 694 6.98 29.52 -17.73
N PRO A 695 6.45 28.52 -16.99
CA PRO A 695 6.18 27.19 -17.54
C PRO A 695 5.25 27.13 -18.76
N ARG A 696 4.41 28.15 -19.01
CA ARG A 696 3.60 28.26 -20.23
C ARG A 696 4.42 28.47 -21.52
N TYR A 697 5.61 29.05 -21.44
CA TYR A 697 6.51 29.21 -22.59
C TYR A 697 7.35 27.95 -22.80
N SER A 698 7.81 27.35 -21.70
CA SER A 698 8.46 26.04 -21.65
C SER A 698 7.59 24.99 -22.34
N LEU A 699 6.32 24.85 -21.93
CA LEU A 699 5.35 23.93 -22.52
C LEU A 699 5.10 24.19 -24.01
N LEU A 700 4.99 25.45 -24.43
CA LEU A 700 4.81 25.79 -25.85
C LEU A 700 6.04 25.41 -26.69
N PHE A 701 7.25 25.67 -26.18
CA PHE A 701 8.50 25.30 -26.84
C PHE A 701 8.61 23.78 -27.02
N PHE A 702 8.32 22.99 -25.98
CA PHE A 702 8.37 21.54 -26.06
C PHE A 702 7.34 20.98 -27.05
N TYR A 703 6.11 21.50 -27.07
CA TYR A 703 5.10 21.13 -28.08
C TYR A 703 5.51 21.48 -29.51
N LEU A 704 6.03 22.68 -29.76
CA LEU A 704 6.46 23.10 -31.10
C LEU A 704 7.63 22.22 -31.60
N GLY A 705 8.57 21.88 -30.73
CA GLY A 705 9.64 20.92 -31.04
C GLY A 705 9.09 19.53 -31.37
N ALA A 706 8.20 18.98 -30.54
CA ALA A 706 7.59 17.68 -30.78
C ALA A 706 6.84 17.61 -32.13
N ILE A 707 6.07 18.65 -32.48
CA ILE A 707 5.38 18.76 -33.77
C ILE A 707 6.39 18.83 -34.93
N ALA A 708 7.40 19.69 -34.83
CA ALA A 708 8.39 19.88 -35.90
C ALA A 708 9.22 18.63 -36.19
N PHE A 709 9.73 17.97 -35.14
CA PHE A 709 10.51 16.74 -35.30
C PHE A 709 9.64 15.56 -35.74
N THR A 710 8.39 15.45 -35.29
CA THR A 710 7.48 14.39 -35.79
C THR A 710 7.13 14.61 -37.27
N ALA A 711 6.90 15.86 -37.69
CA ALA A 711 6.66 16.18 -39.11
C ALA A 711 7.90 15.87 -39.97
N ALA A 712 9.11 16.14 -39.47
CA ALA A 712 10.35 15.76 -40.13
C ALA A 712 10.52 14.23 -40.21
N ALA A 713 10.08 13.48 -39.19
CA ALA A 713 10.18 12.02 -39.14
C ALA A 713 9.47 11.30 -40.30
N ILE A 714 8.43 11.93 -40.88
CA ILE A 714 7.67 11.41 -42.03
C ILE A 714 8.53 11.33 -43.30
N HIS A 715 9.46 12.29 -43.48
CA HIS A 715 10.16 12.52 -44.75
C HIS A 715 11.64 12.13 -44.73
N VAL A 716 12.21 11.80 -43.57
CA VAL A 716 13.66 11.58 -43.40
C VAL A 716 13.96 10.11 -43.11
N SER A 717 15.01 9.59 -43.76
CA SER A 717 15.49 8.20 -43.65
C SER A 717 16.97 8.15 -43.26
N GLY A 718 17.51 6.94 -43.00
CA GLY A 718 18.90 6.75 -42.59
C GLY A 718 19.19 7.22 -41.17
N SER A 719 20.46 7.48 -40.85
CA SER A 719 20.92 7.89 -39.51
C SER A 719 20.21 9.16 -39.01
N THR A 720 19.87 10.09 -39.90
CA THR A 720 19.12 11.30 -39.57
C THR A 720 17.71 10.98 -39.07
N GLY A 721 17.03 9.97 -39.64
CA GLY A 721 15.71 9.54 -39.15
C GLY A 721 15.79 8.93 -37.75
N VAL A 722 16.82 8.12 -37.48
CA VAL A 722 17.10 7.56 -36.14
C VAL A 722 17.34 8.68 -35.12
N ALA A 723 18.09 9.72 -35.48
CA ALA A 723 18.30 10.89 -34.64
C ALA A 723 17.00 11.68 -34.42
N ILE A 724 16.17 11.85 -35.45
CA ILE A 724 14.90 12.57 -35.36
C ILE A 724 13.92 11.89 -34.39
N ILE A 725 13.74 10.56 -34.45
CA ILE A 725 12.81 9.89 -33.52
C ILE A 725 13.30 9.97 -32.06
N ALA A 726 14.60 9.95 -31.81
CA ALA A 726 15.17 10.23 -30.49
C ALA A 726 14.92 11.68 -30.04
N MET A 727 14.95 12.65 -30.98
CA MET A 727 14.57 14.04 -30.68
C MET A 727 13.06 14.22 -30.44
N VAL A 728 12.18 13.43 -31.06
CA VAL A 728 10.75 13.41 -30.69
C VAL A 728 10.60 13.00 -29.22
N MET A 729 11.28 11.91 -28.80
CA MET A 729 11.30 11.47 -27.40
C MET A 729 11.91 12.50 -26.44
N PHE A 730 12.90 13.29 -26.88
CA PHE A 730 13.41 14.43 -26.12
C PHE A 730 12.30 15.48 -25.90
N PHE A 731 11.64 15.94 -26.97
CA PHE A 731 10.68 17.04 -26.87
C PHE A 731 9.37 16.65 -26.15
N GLU A 732 8.92 15.40 -26.25
CA GLU A 732 7.70 14.95 -25.56
C GLU A 732 7.88 14.82 -24.03
N GLY A 733 9.09 14.55 -23.54
CA GLY A 733 9.35 14.18 -22.14
C GLY A 733 8.72 15.10 -21.07
N PRO A 734 8.88 16.44 -21.14
CA PRO A 734 8.40 17.37 -20.10
C PRO A 734 6.91 17.73 -20.19
N ILE A 735 6.24 17.40 -21.29
CA ILE A 735 4.91 17.92 -21.60
C ILE A 735 3.88 17.42 -20.57
N PHE A 736 3.90 16.12 -20.22
CA PHE A 736 3.02 15.52 -19.19
C PHE A 736 3.01 16.28 -17.85
N PRO A 737 4.15 16.42 -17.12
CA PRO A 737 4.15 17.08 -15.83
C PRO A 737 3.81 18.57 -15.91
N GLN A 738 4.14 19.24 -17.02
CA GLN A 738 3.80 20.64 -17.23
C GLN A 738 2.30 20.86 -17.41
N ILE A 739 1.62 20.07 -18.26
CA ILE A 739 0.16 20.10 -18.40
C ILE A 739 -0.50 19.79 -17.06
N PHE A 740 -0.05 18.74 -16.36
CA PHE A 740 -0.66 18.32 -15.10
C PHE A 740 -0.60 19.41 -14.03
N ALA A 741 0.60 19.98 -13.78
CA ALA A 741 0.79 21.00 -12.75
C ALA A 741 0.08 22.33 -13.08
N GLN A 742 0.02 22.72 -14.36
CA GLN A 742 -0.74 23.90 -14.79
C GLN A 742 -2.26 23.66 -14.73
N GLY A 743 -2.73 22.46 -15.08
CA GLY A 743 -4.15 22.09 -15.10
C GLY A 743 -4.80 22.02 -13.72
N ILE A 744 -4.05 21.75 -12.65
CA ILE A 744 -4.55 21.77 -11.27
C ILE A 744 -4.45 23.15 -10.58
N ARG A 745 -3.76 24.13 -11.18
CA ARG A 745 -3.51 25.43 -10.53
C ARG A 745 -4.82 26.21 -10.33
N GLY A 746 -5.06 26.64 -9.10
CA GLY A 746 -6.26 27.40 -8.72
C GLY A 746 -7.54 26.59 -8.50
N MET A 747 -7.53 25.26 -8.65
CA MET A 747 -8.73 24.41 -8.49
C MET A 747 -9.28 24.35 -7.06
N GLY A 748 -8.48 24.66 -6.04
CA GLY A 748 -8.91 24.76 -4.64
C GLY A 748 -9.49 23.45 -4.11
N LYS A 749 -10.69 23.49 -3.52
CA LYS A 749 -11.43 22.28 -3.09
C LYS A 749 -11.64 21.25 -4.20
N HIS A 750 -11.60 21.65 -5.47
CA HIS A 750 -11.79 20.77 -6.62
C HIS A 750 -10.48 20.14 -7.15
N THR A 751 -9.31 20.40 -6.55
CA THR A 751 -8.02 19.86 -7.04
C THR A 751 -8.01 18.33 -7.12
N LYS A 752 -8.67 17.62 -6.18
CA LYS A 752 -8.81 16.15 -6.22
C LYS A 752 -9.66 15.67 -7.40
N ASP A 753 -10.78 16.36 -7.66
CA ASP A 753 -11.66 16.08 -8.80
C ASP A 753 -10.96 16.42 -10.14
N ALA A 754 -10.17 17.50 -10.20
CA ALA A 754 -9.38 17.89 -11.37
C ALA A 754 -8.26 16.88 -11.67
N SER A 755 -7.57 16.40 -10.65
CA SER A 755 -6.54 15.35 -10.78
C SER A 755 -7.16 14.04 -11.31
N ALA A 756 -8.37 13.68 -10.89
CA ALA A 756 -9.07 12.51 -11.41
C ALA A 756 -9.36 12.64 -12.92
N LEU A 757 -9.75 13.82 -13.38
CA LEU A 757 -9.97 14.09 -14.80
C LEU A 757 -8.65 14.07 -15.60
N LEU A 758 -7.59 14.71 -15.10
CA LEU A 758 -6.28 14.74 -15.76
C LEU A 758 -5.63 13.35 -15.86
N VAL A 759 -5.71 12.52 -14.81
CA VAL A 759 -5.23 11.12 -14.90
C VAL A 759 -6.14 10.29 -15.81
N SER A 760 -7.46 10.53 -15.84
CA SER A 760 -8.35 9.82 -16.76
C SER A 760 -8.07 10.12 -18.24
N ALA A 761 -7.51 11.30 -18.53
CA ALA A 761 -7.10 11.69 -19.88
C ALA A 761 -5.94 10.82 -20.44
N ILE A 762 -5.16 10.17 -19.57
CA ILE A 762 -4.07 9.25 -19.98
C ILE A 762 -4.62 8.07 -20.82
N SER A 763 -5.94 7.81 -20.76
CA SER A 763 -6.64 6.89 -21.68
C SER A 763 -6.54 7.22 -23.16
N GLY A 764 -5.98 8.38 -23.57
CA GLY A 764 -5.57 8.62 -24.95
C GLY A 764 -4.64 7.52 -25.51
N GLY A 765 -3.81 6.92 -24.64
CA GLY A 765 -3.00 5.75 -24.97
C GLY A 765 -3.80 4.50 -25.38
N ALA A 766 -5.10 4.42 -25.07
CA ALA A 766 -5.97 3.33 -25.53
C ALA A 766 -6.63 3.59 -26.90
N VAL A 767 -6.55 4.82 -27.42
CA VAL A 767 -7.33 5.25 -28.59
C VAL A 767 -6.45 5.46 -29.81
N PHE A 768 -5.33 6.17 -29.66
CA PHE A 768 -4.49 6.55 -30.80
C PHE A 768 -3.57 5.44 -31.33
N PRO A 769 -2.95 4.57 -30.49
CA PRO A 769 -2.14 3.47 -31.00
C PRO A 769 -2.92 2.47 -31.88
N PRO A 770 -4.17 2.06 -31.56
CA PRO A 770 -5.00 1.28 -32.49
C PRO A 770 -5.29 1.97 -33.83
N ILE A 771 -5.53 3.29 -33.82
CA ILE A 771 -5.76 4.08 -35.04
C ILE A 771 -4.48 4.14 -35.88
N MET A 772 -3.33 4.40 -35.25
CA MET A 772 -2.04 4.41 -35.94
C MET A 772 -1.71 3.02 -36.50
N PHE A 773 -1.95 1.95 -35.74
CA PHE A 773 -1.75 0.57 -36.18
C PHE A 773 -2.63 0.19 -37.38
N ALA A 774 -3.90 0.61 -37.40
CA ALA A 774 -4.78 0.42 -38.55
C ALA A 774 -4.22 1.09 -39.82
N ILE A 775 -3.67 2.30 -39.69
CA ILE A 775 -3.07 3.05 -40.81
C ILE A 775 -1.74 2.43 -41.24
N LEU A 776 -0.92 1.92 -40.30
CA LEU A 776 0.34 1.22 -40.59
C LEU A 776 0.16 -0.04 -41.46
N LYS A 777 -1.04 -0.66 -41.46
CA LYS A 777 -1.37 -1.81 -42.32
C LYS A 777 -1.90 -1.42 -43.70
N THR A 778 -1.99 -0.12 -44.03
CA THR A 778 -2.34 0.36 -45.38
C THR A 778 -1.09 0.53 -46.26
N GLN A 779 -1.26 0.77 -47.56
CA GLN A 779 -0.15 0.86 -48.53
C GLN A 779 0.86 1.99 -48.27
N ASN A 780 0.53 3.00 -47.46
CA ASN A 780 1.39 4.14 -47.17
C ASN A 780 1.67 4.27 -45.66
N PRO A 781 2.55 3.44 -45.07
CA PRO A 781 2.79 3.43 -43.63
C PRO A 781 3.38 4.73 -43.06
N GLN A 782 4.01 5.56 -43.89
CA GLN A 782 4.50 6.89 -43.50
C GLN A 782 3.36 7.83 -43.06
N LEU A 783 2.14 7.68 -43.62
CA LEU A 783 0.96 8.45 -43.20
C LEU A 783 0.52 8.15 -41.77
N ALA A 784 0.94 7.03 -41.17
CA ALA A 784 0.62 6.71 -39.78
C ALA A 784 1.22 7.74 -38.80
N PHE A 785 2.39 8.32 -39.12
CA PHE A 785 3.03 9.35 -38.30
C PHE A 785 2.28 10.69 -38.33
N CYS A 786 1.40 10.92 -39.31
CA CYS A 786 0.47 12.05 -39.30
C CYS A 786 -0.50 12.00 -38.12
N VAL A 787 -0.80 10.82 -37.55
CA VAL A 787 -1.60 10.70 -36.31
C VAL A 787 -0.87 11.38 -35.15
N ILE A 788 0.44 11.16 -35.01
CA ILE A 788 1.26 11.77 -33.96
C ILE A 788 1.33 13.30 -34.17
N VAL A 789 1.56 13.77 -35.41
CA VAL A 789 1.53 15.20 -35.74
C VAL A 789 0.17 15.84 -35.39
N ALA A 790 -0.93 15.19 -35.75
CA ALA A 790 -2.28 15.68 -35.49
C ALA A 790 -2.58 15.73 -33.97
N THR A 791 -2.22 14.69 -33.21
CA THR A 791 -2.39 14.67 -31.76
C THR A 791 -1.56 15.74 -31.05
N TYR A 792 -0.27 15.90 -31.38
CA TYR A 792 0.55 16.95 -30.79
C TYR A 792 0.07 18.36 -31.19
N SER A 793 -0.40 18.55 -32.43
CA SER A 793 -1.00 19.82 -32.87
C SER A 793 -2.30 20.15 -32.12
N ALA A 794 -3.18 19.16 -31.91
CA ALA A 794 -4.37 19.32 -31.09
C ALA A 794 -4.03 19.61 -29.62
N GLY A 795 -3.02 18.93 -29.08
CA GLY A 795 -2.53 19.16 -27.71
C GLY A 795 -1.95 20.56 -27.49
N ALA A 796 -1.26 21.11 -28.50
CA ALA A 796 -0.67 22.45 -28.46
C ALA A 796 -1.71 23.60 -28.38
N LEU A 797 -3.00 23.33 -28.61
CA LEU A 797 -4.07 24.31 -28.40
C LEU A 797 -4.13 24.82 -26.95
N TYR A 798 -3.73 24.01 -25.96
CA TYR A 798 -3.69 24.43 -24.56
C TYR A 798 -2.59 25.46 -24.25
N PRO A 799 -1.28 25.23 -24.52
CA PRO A 799 -0.27 26.26 -24.35
C PRO A 799 -0.50 27.49 -25.24
N LEU A 800 -1.08 27.34 -26.43
CA LEU A 800 -1.51 28.49 -27.24
C LEU A 800 -2.61 29.30 -26.51
N TYR A 801 -3.65 28.65 -26.00
CA TYR A 801 -4.69 29.28 -25.18
C TYR A 801 -4.13 29.99 -23.94
N LEU A 802 -3.22 29.35 -23.20
CA LEU A 802 -2.54 29.93 -22.04
C LEU A 802 -1.71 31.16 -22.40
N ASN A 803 -1.11 31.18 -23.59
CA ASN A 803 -0.31 32.32 -24.06
C ASN A 803 -1.15 33.41 -24.74
N ILE A 804 -2.34 33.13 -25.26
CA ILE A 804 -3.22 34.12 -25.92
C ILE A 804 -4.15 34.81 -24.90
N VAL A 805 -4.85 34.06 -24.05
CA VAL A 805 -5.96 34.60 -23.23
C VAL A 805 -5.43 35.22 -21.93
N PRO A 806 -5.60 36.55 -21.69
CA PRO A 806 -5.01 37.22 -20.52
C PRO A 806 -5.50 36.69 -19.16
N ALA A 807 -6.73 36.21 -19.07
CA ALA A 807 -7.25 35.58 -17.86
C ALA A 807 -6.60 34.21 -17.59
N ALA A 808 -6.35 33.41 -18.63
CA ALA A 808 -5.65 32.14 -18.52
C ALA A 808 -4.19 32.34 -18.12
N ARG A 809 -3.49 33.33 -18.71
CA ARG A 809 -2.13 33.75 -18.29
C ARG A 809 -2.02 34.02 -16.79
N ARG A 810 -3.01 34.72 -16.21
CA ARG A 810 -3.04 35.05 -14.76
C ARG A 810 -3.38 33.87 -13.86
N LEU A 811 -4.03 32.83 -14.40
CA LEU A 811 -4.32 31.59 -13.69
C LEU A 811 -3.14 30.61 -13.75
N SER A 812 -2.45 30.53 -14.89
CA SER A 812 -1.36 29.57 -15.11
C SER A 812 0.01 30.07 -14.69
N ASP A 813 0.25 31.38 -14.54
CA ASP A 813 1.56 31.87 -14.11
C ASP A 813 1.84 31.50 -12.64
N PRO A 814 3.08 31.09 -12.29
CA PRO A 814 3.43 30.82 -10.90
C PRO A 814 3.36 32.11 -10.05
N VAL A 815 2.69 32.04 -8.90
CA VAL A 815 2.50 33.19 -7.99
C VAL A 815 3.24 32.96 -6.67
N ARG A 816 3.90 34.01 -6.17
CA ARG A 816 4.58 34.03 -4.86
C ARG A 816 3.59 33.99 -3.70
N ASP A 817 3.67 32.92 -2.90
CA ASP A 817 2.86 32.76 -1.69
C ASP A 817 3.55 33.42 -0.49
N GLU A 818 3.28 34.71 -0.32
CA GLU A 818 3.82 35.57 0.73
C GLU A 818 3.53 35.04 2.15
N LYS A 819 2.43 34.29 2.37
CA LYS A 819 2.13 33.71 3.69
C LYS A 819 3.08 32.56 4.01
N THR A 820 3.25 31.62 3.07
CA THR A 820 4.21 30.51 3.21
C THR A 820 5.64 31.03 3.37
N ARG A 821 6.00 32.13 2.67
CA ARG A 821 7.28 32.82 2.88
C ARG A 821 7.41 33.33 4.32
N ARG A 822 6.46 34.12 4.83
CA ARG A 822 6.50 34.66 6.19
C ARG A 822 6.56 33.58 7.27
N GLU A 823 5.81 32.49 7.12
CA GLU A 823 5.90 31.35 8.04
C GLU A 823 7.30 30.71 7.99
N SER A 824 7.88 30.51 6.81
CA SER A 824 9.23 29.97 6.68
C SER A 824 10.32 30.90 7.25
N GLU A 825 10.17 32.21 7.10
CA GLU A 825 11.09 33.21 7.68
C GLU A 825 10.95 33.31 9.20
N ALA A 826 9.74 33.18 9.74
CA ALA A 826 9.49 33.13 11.17
C ALA A 826 10.10 31.87 11.80
N GLU A 827 9.94 30.71 11.16
CA GLU A 827 10.58 29.47 11.57
C GLU A 827 12.10 29.52 11.44
N GLU A 828 12.65 30.13 10.38
CA GLU A 828 14.10 30.29 10.27
C GLU A 828 14.64 31.22 11.36
N LYS A 829 13.95 32.32 11.69
CA LYS A 829 14.28 33.17 12.83
C LYS A 829 14.20 32.40 14.15
N GLN A 830 13.18 31.57 14.35
CA GLN A 830 13.00 30.76 15.55
C GLN A 830 14.11 29.69 15.68
N ARG A 831 14.51 29.04 14.57
CA ARG A 831 15.63 28.07 14.54
C ARG A 831 16.99 28.75 14.71
N ARG A 832 17.20 29.93 14.11
CA ARG A 832 18.41 30.74 14.36
C ARG A 832 18.50 31.09 15.84
N SER A 833 17.42 31.60 16.44
CA SER A 833 17.30 31.85 17.89
C SER A 833 17.62 30.60 18.72
N SER A 834 16.97 29.46 18.47
CA SER A 834 17.21 28.23 19.24
C SER A 834 18.65 27.72 19.09
N SER A 835 19.23 27.78 17.89
CA SER A 835 20.63 27.42 17.66
C SER A 835 21.62 28.38 18.34
N HIS A 836 21.26 29.65 18.48
CA HIS A 836 22.08 30.64 19.18
C HIS A 836 22.02 30.44 20.70
N VAL A 837 20.85 30.13 21.25
CA VAL A 837 20.66 29.71 22.64
C VAL A 837 21.39 28.39 22.91
N GLU A 838 21.36 27.43 21.98
CA GLU A 838 22.07 26.16 22.14
C GLU A 838 23.61 26.33 22.05
N LYS A 839 24.10 27.20 21.16
CA LYS A 839 25.52 27.62 21.14
C LYS A 839 25.93 28.32 22.44
N LEU A 840 25.13 29.25 22.95
CA LEU A 840 25.37 29.92 24.24
C LEU A 840 25.36 28.92 25.40
N ARG A 841 24.47 27.94 25.38
CA ARG A 841 24.40 26.86 26.39
C ARG A 841 25.58 25.89 26.31
N ARG A 842 26.08 25.57 25.10
CA ARG A 842 27.33 24.81 24.91
C ARG A 842 28.55 25.62 25.35
N TRP A 843 28.61 26.92 25.05
CA TRP A 843 29.69 27.81 25.46
C TRP A 843 29.71 28.02 26.98
N SER A 844 28.55 28.19 27.61
CA SER A 844 28.38 28.21 29.07
C SER A 844 28.84 26.91 29.73
N LYS A 845 28.45 25.74 29.20
CA LYS A 845 28.97 24.43 29.66
C LYS A 845 30.48 24.31 29.49
N GLY A 846 31.04 24.81 28.39
CA GLY A 846 32.50 24.88 28.18
C GLY A 846 33.20 25.78 29.20
N LYS A 847 32.63 26.97 29.48
CA LYS A 847 33.14 27.90 30.49
C LYS A 847 33.12 27.30 31.90
N LYS A 848 32.03 26.61 32.29
CA LYS A 848 31.98 25.86 33.57
C LYS A 848 33.00 24.72 33.64
N LYS A 849 33.23 24.00 32.53
CA LYS A 849 34.24 22.92 32.50
C LYS A 849 35.67 23.48 32.64
N ASN A 850 35.93 24.67 32.08
CA ASN A 850 37.23 25.34 32.19
C ASN A 850 37.44 26.10 33.52
N SER A 851 36.38 26.51 34.24
CA SER A 851 36.55 27.08 35.59
C SER A 851 36.85 25.99 36.62
N ILE A 852 36.14 24.85 36.56
CA ILE A 852 36.41 23.67 37.41
C ILE A 852 37.85 23.14 37.19
N SER A 853 38.41 23.30 35.98
CA SER A 853 39.80 22.93 35.68
C SER A 853 40.86 23.88 36.26
N LYS A 854 40.48 25.05 36.79
CA LYS A 854 41.42 26.04 37.35
C LYS A 854 41.39 26.16 38.88
N GLU A 855 40.47 25.45 39.54
CA GLU A 855 40.24 25.53 40.99
C GLU A 855 40.80 24.30 41.74
N ASN A 856 41.56 23.45 41.03
CA ASN A 856 42.07 22.15 41.51
C ASN A 856 43.60 22.12 41.69
N GLN A 857 44.26 23.27 41.86
CA GLN A 857 45.73 23.34 41.98
C GLN A 857 46.29 24.03 43.23
N GLU A 858 45.44 24.57 44.11
CA GLU A 858 45.84 25.02 45.45
C GLU A 858 44.86 24.46 46.50
N LEU A 859 45.31 23.44 47.23
CA LEU A 859 44.61 22.87 48.39
C LEU A 859 45.24 23.42 49.69
N PRO A 860 44.52 24.21 50.48
CA PRO A 860 44.72 24.27 51.92
C PRO A 860 44.02 23.11 52.62
N SER A 861 44.41 22.87 53.87
CA SER A 861 44.13 21.66 54.66
C SER A 861 42.65 21.38 54.96
N ILE A 862 42.33 20.07 55.04
CA ILE A 862 41.08 19.52 55.57
C ILE A 862 40.92 19.93 57.05
N GLU A 863 39.76 20.46 57.42
CA GLU A 863 39.31 20.50 58.81
C GLU A 863 37.92 19.81 58.91
N HIS A 864 37.89 18.65 59.56
CA HIS A 864 36.64 17.96 59.90
C HIS A 864 36.00 18.64 61.12
N ARG A 865 34.70 18.92 61.08
CA ARG A 865 33.93 19.14 62.31
C ARG A 865 32.55 18.51 62.28
N GLU A 866 32.30 17.66 63.26
CA GLU A 866 31.10 16.85 63.42
C GLU A 866 29.90 17.66 63.89
N ARG A 867 28.70 17.08 63.72
CA ARG A 867 27.50 17.51 64.45
C ARG A 867 27.72 17.27 65.94
N ARG A 868 27.52 18.29 66.77
CA ARG A 868 27.25 18.12 68.21
C ARG A 868 25.81 18.48 68.53
N SER A 869 25.21 17.66 69.37
CA SER A 869 23.90 17.83 69.98
C SER A 869 23.84 19.05 70.90
N TRP A 870 22.63 19.59 71.07
CA TRP A 870 22.30 20.52 72.14
C TRP A 870 21.34 19.83 73.12
N PRO A 871 21.51 19.98 74.44
CA PRO A 871 20.54 19.54 75.44
C PRO A 871 19.44 20.58 75.65
N GLU A 872 18.36 20.15 76.31
CA GLU A 872 17.12 20.89 76.54
C GLU A 872 17.24 21.99 77.60
N GLY A 873 16.35 22.99 77.54
CA GLY A 873 16.01 23.80 78.72
C GLY A 873 15.58 25.26 78.47
N LEU A 874 14.34 25.56 78.90
CA LEU A 874 13.81 26.88 79.31
C LEU A 874 13.38 27.91 78.22
N ALA A 875 12.10 28.28 78.28
CA ALA A 875 11.49 29.52 77.74
C ALA A 875 11.59 30.66 78.81
N PRO A 876 11.04 31.90 78.66
CA PRO A 876 10.12 32.42 77.61
C PRO A 876 10.25 33.93 77.19
N ARG A 877 9.43 34.36 76.20
CA ARG A 877 8.84 35.74 76.00
C ARG A 877 9.78 36.95 75.70
N ASN A 878 9.37 38.11 75.17
CA ASN A 878 8.09 38.68 74.65
C ASN A 878 8.34 39.82 73.62
N ASP A 879 7.26 40.43 73.07
CA ASP A 879 7.16 41.80 72.48
C ASP A 879 7.86 42.08 71.10
N SER A 880 7.37 42.93 70.19
CA SER A 880 6.07 43.63 70.03
C SER A 880 5.86 44.18 68.59
N LEU A 881 4.64 44.01 68.05
CA LEU A 881 3.74 44.96 67.33
C LEU A 881 4.21 46.05 66.31
N ALA A 882 3.26 46.37 65.40
CA ALA A 882 3.15 47.51 64.44
C ALA A 882 4.02 47.45 63.16
N ILE A 883 3.49 47.34 61.92
CA ILE A 883 2.53 48.15 61.11
C ILE A 883 3.24 49.17 60.18
N GLU A 884 2.99 48.98 58.87
CA GLU A 884 2.97 49.87 57.67
C GLU A 884 3.30 51.39 57.78
N PRO A 885 3.75 52.09 56.69
CA PRO A 885 3.08 52.02 55.37
C PRO A 885 3.89 52.21 54.06
N VAL A 886 3.16 52.01 52.96
CA VAL A 886 3.47 52.22 51.54
C VAL A 886 3.29 53.69 51.12
N ARG A 887 4.12 54.23 50.18
CA ARG A 887 3.61 54.99 49.00
C ARG A 887 4.62 55.35 47.90
N THR A 888 4.04 55.49 46.71
CA THR A 888 4.60 55.77 45.38
C THR A 888 4.62 57.27 45.04
N ASN A 889 5.55 57.75 44.20
CA ASN A 889 5.25 58.24 42.82
C ASN A 889 6.42 58.91 42.07
N THR A 890 6.19 59.08 40.77
CA THR A 890 7.02 59.56 39.65
C THR A 890 7.05 61.11 39.51
N PRO A 891 7.44 61.72 38.35
CA PRO A 891 8.82 61.93 37.83
C PRO A 891 9.09 63.43 37.49
N THR A 892 10.31 63.83 37.04
CA THR A 892 10.50 64.81 35.92
C THR A 892 11.96 65.04 35.49
N THR A 893 12.09 65.34 34.20
CA THR A 893 13.21 65.88 33.38
C THR A 893 14.01 67.07 33.94
N THR A 894 15.29 67.22 33.57
CA THR A 894 15.81 68.22 32.57
C THR A 894 17.35 68.30 32.50
N GLY A 895 17.91 68.55 31.31
CA GLY A 895 19.26 69.12 31.03
C GLY A 895 20.53 68.34 31.47
N GLY A 896 21.69 68.42 30.80
CA GLY A 896 22.03 69.06 29.53
C GLY A 896 23.53 69.40 29.42
N SER A 897 24.20 68.98 28.33
CA SER A 897 25.62 69.27 28.02
C SER A 897 26.67 68.58 28.93
N SER A 898 27.93 68.32 28.52
CA SER A 898 28.59 68.35 27.19
C SER A 898 30.00 67.71 27.27
N THR A 899 30.64 67.45 26.11
CA THR A 899 32.09 67.13 25.92
C THR A 899 32.58 65.74 26.42
N LEU A 900 33.59 65.07 25.83
CA LEU A 900 34.36 65.30 24.58
C LEU A 900 34.93 63.97 24.02
N SER A 901 35.14 63.93 22.69
CA SER A 901 36.32 63.36 22.00
C SER A 901 36.81 61.91 22.22
N MET A 902 36.72 61.12 21.14
CA MET A 902 37.64 60.07 20.65
C MET A 902 37.87 58.81 21.56
N ARG A 903 37.88 57.59 21.01
CA ARG A 903 38.25 57.17 19.65
C ARG A 903 37.42 55.98 19.17
#